data_AF-A0A8J1J6H3-F1
#
_entry.id   AF-A0A8J1J6H3-F1
#
_cell.length_a   1.000
_cell.length_b   1.000
_cell.length_c   1.000
_cell.angle_alpha   90.00
_cell.angle_beta   90.00
_cell.angle_gamma   90.00
#
_symmetry.space_group_name_H-M   'P 1'
#
loop_
_entity.id
_entity.type
_entity.pdbx_description
1 polymer ?
#
loop_
_entity_poly.entity_id
_entity_poly.type
_entity_poly.pdbx_seq_one_letter_code
_entity_poly.pdbx_strand_id
1 'polypeptide(L)'
;MKSNSRVQSTSDCCTLRLLLPVSLQVQSTSDCCTLRLLLPVSLQVQNTSDCCTLRLLLPVSLQVQNTSDCCTLRLLLPVSLQVQSTSDCCTLRLLLSVSLQVESTNDCSTLRLLLSVSLQVQSTNDCCTLRLLLPVSLQVQSTSDCCTLRLLLSVSLQVESTNDCSTLRLLLSVSLQVQSTNDCCTLRLLLPVSLQVQSTSDCCTLRLLLSVSLQVESTNDCSTLRLLLSVSLQVQSTNDCSTLSKVSAASLGYFEDEYQKNFVNRNCRRSPLIHRGYCVRSQAVTHCINEFIRDTQSCDHRQVVSLGCGFDSLFFRLRMQSESPLCVWEVDFPSVVKRKCLLIEQSGDLRDLLGSYVTPDGNGPLVLLSQGYKLLGVDLTEVSSLDAALNLAGLSWDCPTLVLGEVALCYMDPARSTALIGWAAERFRDSRFVLYEQSCPSDPFGRVMTSHFASLNSPLLSLSEFPHIQDQEQRFLHKGWKTCRALDMNEFCASCVPLPEVQRIHNLEPFDEFEELHLKCSHYFILVASQGFLAEHPCLCPVPERCTEFEMGPRPVPSGSLAAVPFPVPVTGLRRFGHRSCHMASHGVVTTGGFGEKDGRHQRLMDLHVLLRGGDGWDQEQTMEGWDGRLLHSLTPLSEGRGILALGGRFSPTRPAEGALILEHVAGGCTVKVTQMNLQPDIQRWRHTATEVDLSGHSYVFVFGGRSVSTLALQDSMFLCLEKMSWDQVEVSGCPPAARHSHSSCSWKGGAVISGGLLQSGLPSASIHLLMLRTPHFLWQQLETIPALTPRYSHSSHVLGEKLLLVGGIWVHCRSVPGVTVVDLNTGHSVEYEIDTSSLEWPLMVHGHSSVLLPEEEQLLLVGGGGTCFSFGTHLNSRPVLVQLPPAVRAAPTD
;
A
#
# COMPACT_ATOMS: atom_id res chain seq x y z
N MET A 1 21.35 -55.81 -39.15
CA MET A 1 22.79 -56.14 -39.12
C MET A 1 23.35 -55.75 -37.77
N LYS A 2 23.70 -56.73 -36.93
CA LYS A 2 24.37 -56.53 -35.64
C LYS A 2 25.86 -56.34 -35.91
N SER A 3 26.38 -55.12 -35.83
CA SER A 3 27.82 -54.87 -35.82
C SER A 3 28.23 -54.45 -34.40
N ASN A 4 28.56 -55.43 -33.55
CA ASN A 4 29.25 -55.16 -32.29
C ASN A 4 30.70 -54.86 -32.63
N SER A 5 31.12 -53.61 -32.55
CA SER A 5 32.52 -53.21 -32.71
C SER A 5 33.21 -53.17 -31.35
N ARG A 6 34.40 -53.75 -31.26
CA ARG A 6 35.27 -53.69 -30.07
C ARG A 6 36.54 -52.96 -30.44
N VAL A 7 36.85 -51.88 -29.72
CA VAL A 7 38.07 -51.10 -29.90
C VAL A 7 38.96 -51.35 -28.69
N GLN A 8 40.15 -51.91 -28.91
CA GLN A 8 41.07 -52.24 -27.81
C GLN A 8 41.73 -50.98 -27.24
N SER A 9 42.28 -50.09 -28.08
CA SER A 9 42.83 -48.81 -27.63
C SER A 9 42.80 -47.77 -28.74
N THR A 10 42.70 -46.48 -28.37
CA THR A 10 42.99 -45.34 -29.25
C THR A 10 43.88 -44.35 -28.52
N SER A 11 45.04 -44.02 -29.10
CA SER A 11 46.00 -43.03 -28.58
C SER A 11 46.35 -41.98 -29.64
N ASP A 12 46.90 -40.83 -29.21
CA ASP A 12 47.53 -39.78 -30.04
C ASP A 12 46.65 -39.21 -31.17
N CYS A 13 45.38 -38.91 -30.90
CA CYS A 13 44.46 -38.41 -31.93
C CYS A 13 43.91 -37.00 -31.64
N CYS A 14 44.09 -36.07 -32.59
CA CYS A 14 43.61 -34.69 -32.44
C CYS A 14 42.08 -34.60 -32.37
N THR A 15 41.35 -35.44 -33.11
CA THR A 15 39.90 -35.56 -32.96
C THR A 15 39.42 -36.95 -33.39
N LEU A 16 38.76 -37.68 -32.50
CA LEU A 16 38.09 -38.94 -32.83
C LEU A 16 36.57 -38.72 -32.84
N ARG A 17 35.93 -39.01 -33.98
CA ARG A 17 34.46 -38.96 -34.13
C ARG A 17 33.92 -40.32 -34.53
N LEU A 18 33.04 -40.90 -33.71
CA LEU A 18 32.27 -42.09 -34.08
C LEU A 18 30.78 -41.74 -34.10
N LEU A 19 30.10 -42.19 -35.15
CA LEU A 19 28.70 -41.88 -35.41
C LEU A 19 27.93 -43.19 -35.59
N LEU A 20 26.85 -43.39 -34.82
CA LEU A 20 25.91 -44.53 -34.92
C LEU A 20 26.47 -45.95 -34.64
N PRO A 21 27.32 -46.21 -33.62
CA PRO A 21 27.56 -47.59 -33.19
C PRO A 21 26.36 -48.13 -32.39
N VAL A 22 25.80 -49.28 -32.80
CA VAL A 22 24.69 -49.92 -32.05
C VAL A 22 25.19 -50.37 -30.66
N SER A 23 26.35 -51.02 -30.58
CA SER A 23 27.03 -51.30 -29.32
C SER A 23 28.55 -51.21 -29.50
N LEU A 24 29.22 -50.43 -28.65
CA LEU A 24 30.67 -50.24 -28.70
C LEU A 24 31.27 -50.51 -27.31
N GLN A 25 32.31 -51.34 -27.26
CA GLN A 25 33.17 -51.51 -26.08
C GLN A 25 34.54 -50.91 -26.36
N VAL A 26 34.98 -50.01 -25.50
CA VAL A 26 36.30 -49.36 -25.56
C VAL A 26 37.04 -49.65 -24.25
N GLN A 27 38.22 -50.29 -24.33
CA GLN A 27 38.98 -50.57 -23.11
C GLN A 27 39.74 -49.32 -22.63
N SER A 28 40.47 -48.64 -23.51
CA SER A 28 41.15 -47.39 -23.15
C SER A 28 41.16 -46.37 -24.27
N THR A 29 41.04 -45.08 -23.91
CA THR A 29 41.40 -43.96 -24.78
C THR A 29 42.32 -43.01 -24.03
N SER A 30 43.50 -42.71 -24.58
CA SER A 30 44.46 -41.74 -24.03
C SER A 30 44.84 -40.68 -25.08
N ASP A 31 45.39 -39.56 -24.64
CA ASP A 31 46.06 -38.55 -25.47
C ASP A 31 45.19 -38.02 -26.63
N CYS A 32 43.91 -37.74 -26.35
CA CYS A 32 42.95 -37.28 -27.35
C CYS A 32 42.53 -35.82 -27.11
N CYS A 33 42.82 -34.92 -28.06
CA CYS A 33 42.41 -33.51 -27.88
C CYS A 33 40.88 -33.34 -27.93
N THR A 34 40.15 -34.15 -28.71
CA THR A 34 38.67 -34.14 -28.69
C THR A 34 38.07 -35.48 -29.10
N LEU A 35 37.35 -36.13 -28.18
CA LEU A 35 36.58 -37.35 -28.47
C LEU A 35 35.08 -37.02 -28.53
N ARG A 36 34.43 -37.31 -29.66
CA ARG A 36 32.99 -37.05 -29.85
C ARG A 36 32.25 -38.29 -30.36
N LEU A 37 31.31 -38.79 -29.56
CA LEU A 37 30.44 -39.91 -29.96
C LEU A 37 28.99 -39.45 -30.08
N LEU A 38 28.33 -39.84 -31.16
CA LEU A 38 26.95 -39.45 -31.47
C LEU A 38 26.06 -40.71 -31.60
N LEU A 39 24.98 -40.76 -30.83
CA LEU A 39 23.92 -41.79 -30.90
C LEU A 39 24.34 -43.26 -30.66
N PRO A 40 25.16 -43.60 -29.64
CA PRO A 40 25.36 -45.00 -29.28
C PRO A 40 24.14 -45.57 -28.52
N VAL A 41 23.65 -46.77 -28.87
CA VAL A 41 22.56 -47.41 -28.10
C VAL A 41 23.11 -47.98 -26.78
N SER A 42 24.27 -48.64 -26.81
CA SER A 42 25.00 -49.05 -25.60
C SER A 42 26.50 -48.84 -25.75
N LEU A 43 27.11 -48.07 -24.83
CA LEU A 43 28.56 -47.80 -24.82
C LEU A 43 29.15 -48.16 -23.46
N GLN A 44 30.19 -48.98 -23.46
CA GLN A 44 30.99 -49.27 -22.27
C GLN A 44 32.43 -48.79 -22.50
N VAL A 45 32.90 -47.91 -21.62
CA VAL A 45 34.27 -47.38 -21.62
C VAL A 45 34.91 -47.75 -20.28
N GLN A 46 36.02 -48.50 -20.29
CA GLN A 46 36.70 -48.81 -19.03
C GLN A 46 37.50 -47.60 -18.55
N ASN A 47 38.47 -47.12 -19.32
CA ASN A 47 39.30 -45.98 -18.91
C ASN A 47 39.40 -44.90 -20.00
N THR A 48 39.34 -43.64 -19.57
CA THR A 48 39.56 -42.45 -20.39
C THR A 48 40.55 -41.54 -19.67
N SER A 49 41.75 -41.33 -20.22
CA SER A 49 42.77 -40.43 -19.66
C SER A 49 43.22 -39.38 -20.68
N ASP A 50 43.82 -38.28 -20.19
CA ASP A 50 44.54 -37.28 -21.00
C ASP A 50 43.72 -36.70 -22.17
N CYS A 51 42.44 -36.43 -21.92
CA CYS A 51 41.51 -35.94 -22.95
C CYS A 51 41.12 -34.48 -22.73
N CYS A 52 41.48 -33.57 -23.65
CA CYS A 52 41.14 -32.16 -23.47
C CYS A 52 39.62 -31.91 -23.55
N THR A 53 38.86 -32.66 -24.36
CA THR A 53 37.40 -32.56 -24.41
C THR A 53 36.72 -33.87 -24.82
N LEU A 54 35.91 -34.44 -23.91
CA LEU A 54 35.06 -35.61 -24.19
C LEU A 54 33.59 -35.18 -24.29
N ARG A 55 32.95 -35.44 -25.45
CA ARG A 55 31.54 -35.07 -25.69
C ARG A 55 30.71 -36.24 -26.21
N LEU A 56 29.72 -36.66 -25.44
CA LEU A 56 28.76 -37.71 -25.83
C LEU A 56 27.36 -37.13 -25.99
N LEU A 57 26.69 -37.45 -27.11
CA LEU A 57 25.31 -37.01 -27.39
C LEU A 57 24.38 -38.21 -27.58
N LEU A 58 23.27 -38.23 -26.85
CA LEU A 58 22.17 -39.20 -26.95
C LEU A 58 22.57 -40.68 -26.74
N PRO A 59 23.35 -41.06 -25.70
CA PRO A 59 23.51 -42.47 -25.37
C PRO A 59 22.24 -43.01 -24.69
N VAL A 60 21.70 -44.16 -25.12
CA VAL A 60 20.59 -44.81 -24.40
C VAL A 60 21.10 -45.43 -23.10
N SER A 61 22.21 -46.16 -23.15
CA SER A 61 22.92 -46.69 -21.97
C SER A 61 24.42 -46.45 -22.06
N LEU A 62 25.01 -45.86 -21.01
CA LEU A 62 26.45 -45.58 -20.93
C LEU A 62 26.99 -46.02 -19.56
N GLN A 63 28.03 -46.86 -19.57
CA GLN A 63 28.80 -47.20 -18.38
C GLN A 63 30.26 -46.77 -18.59
N VAL A 64 30.76 -45.95 -17.66
CA VAL A 64 32.16 -45.51 -17.63
C VAL A 64 32.75 -45.93 -16.30
N GLN A 65 33.84 -46.70 -16.30
CA GLN A 65 34.51 -47.04 -15.04
C GLN A 65 35.30 -45.83 -14.54
N ASN A 66 36.37 -45.43 -15.24
CA ASN A 66 37.22 -44.32 -14.76
C ASN A 66 37.45 -43.27 -15.85
N THR A 67 37.38 -41.99 -15.46
CA THR A 67 37.84 -40.86 -16.28
C THR A 67 38.84 -40.04 -15.47
N SER A 68 40.07 -39.89 -15.95
CA SER A 68 41.09 -39.02 -15.36
C SER A 68 41.57 -37.97 -16.34
N ASP A 69 42.17 -36.89 -15.83
CA ASP A 69 42.93 -35.89 -16.59
C ASP A 69 42.17 -35.27 -17.78
N CYS A 70 40.86 -35.00 -17.57
CA CYS A 70 39.99 -34.48 -18.61
C CYS A 70 39.65 -33.00 -18.41
N CYS A 71 40.08 -32.11 -19.32
CA CYS A 71 39.79 -30.68 -19.14
C CYS A 71 38.28 -30.37 -19.25
N THR A 72 37.52 -31.09 -20.08
CA THR A 72 36.06 -30.90 -20.16
C THR A 72 35.34 -32.19 -20.57
N LEU A 73 34.50 -32.72 -19.69
CA LEU A 73 33.59 -33.84 -19.97
C LEU A 73 32.15 -33.33 -20.10
N ARG A 74 31.51 -33.54 -21.26
CA ARG A 74 30.14 -33.10 -21.54
C ARG A 74 29.25 -34.22 -22.07
N LEU A 75 28.23 -34.59 -21.30
CA LEU A 75 27.23 -35.58 -21.69
C LEU A 75 25.86 -34.90 -21.87
N LEU A 76 25.21 -35.17 -22.99
CA LEU A 76 23.93 -34.59 -23.37
C LEU A 76 22.92 -35.70 -23.67
N LEU A 77 21.80 -35.71 -22.94
CA LEU A 77 20.65 -36.63 -23.10
C LEU A 77 20.94 -38.13 -22.87
N PRO A 78 21.63 -38.56 -21.79
CA PRO A 78 21.69 -39.98 -21.46
C PRO A 78 20.36 -40.47 -20.84
N VAL A 79 19.81 -41.60 -21.30
CA VAL A 79 18.64 -42.21 -20.63
C VAL A 79 19.08 -42.84 -19.31
N SER A 80 20.11 -43.70 -19.33
CA SER A 80 20.74 -44.26 -18.13
C SER A 80 22.27 -44.14 -18.18
N LEU A 81 22.88 -43.56 -17.15
CA LEU A 81 24.32 -43.38 -17.03
C LEU A 81 24.83 -43.86 -15.66
N GLN A 82 25.85 -44.72 -15.66
CA GLN A 82 26.61 -45.10 -14.47
C GLN A 82 28.08 -44.74 -14.65
N VAL A 83 28.62 -44.00 -13.69
CA VAL A 83 30.04 -43.61 -13.65
C VAL A 83 30.62 -44.04 -12.31
N GLN A 84 31.70 -44.82 -12.34
CA GLN A 84 32.33 -45.32 -11.12
C GLN A 84 33.20 -44.22 -10.48
N SER A 85 34.18 -43.70 -11.21
CA SER A 85 35.00 -42.59 -10.72
C SER A 85 35.35 -41.57 -11.80
N THR A 86 35.41 -40.30 -11.40
CA THR A 86 36.06 -39.24 -12.20
C THR A 86 37.05 -38.48 -11.34
N SER A 87 38.31 -38.39 -11.77
CA SER A 87 39.35 -37.58 -11.12
C SER A 87 39.91 -36.52 -12.07
N ASP A 88 40.51 -35.47 -11.51
CA ASP A 88 41.33 -34.49 -12.24
C ASP A 88 40.62 -33.82 -13.43
N CYS A 89 39.33 -33.51 -13.26
CA CYS A 89 38.50 -32.94 -14.31
C CYS A 89 38.22 -31.45 -14.10
N CYS A 90 38.68 -30.58 -15.01
CA CYS A 90 38.45 -29.13 -14.85
C CYS A 90 36.96 -28.74 -14.96
N THR A 91 36.18 -29.43 -15.82
CA THR A 91 34.74 -29.18 -15.92
C THR A 91 33.96 -30.42 -16.36
N LEU A 92 33.06 -30.91 -15.51
CA LEU A 92 32.11 -31.98 -15.80
C LEU A 92 30.69 -31.41 -15.96
N ARG A 93 30.05 -31.63 -17.12
CA ARG A 93 28.71 -31.11 -17.43
C ARG A 93 27.76 -32.19 -17.97
N LEU A 94 26.69 -32.47 -17.24
CA LEU A 94 25.63 -33.40 -17.64
C LEU A 94 24.31 -32.65 -17.84
N LEU A 95 23.58 -32.97 -18.91
CA LEU A 95 22.36 -32.29 -19.32
C LEU A 95 21.27 -33.33 -19.70
N LEU A 96 20.07 -33.19 -19.13
CA LEU A 96 18.86 -33.95 -19.47
C LEU A 96 19.00 -35.47 -19.28
N SER A 97 19.30 -35.93 -18.07
CA SER A 97 19.41 -37.36 -17.74
C SER A 97 18.14 -37.91 -17.07
N VAL A 98 17.69 -39.12 -17.43
CA VAL A 98 16.55 -39.74 -16.72
C VAL A 98 17.03 -40.36 -15.41
N SER A 99 18.02 -41.24 -15.45
CA SER A 99 18.64 -41.84 -14.26
C SER A 99 20.16 -41.77 -14.32
N LEU A 100 20.79 -41.20 -13.28
CA LEU A 100 22.24 -41.07 -13.16
C LEU A 100 22.71 -41.57 -11.80
N GLN A 101 23.69 -42.47 -11.79
CA GLN A 101 24.42 -42.90 -10.60
C GLN A 101 25.91 -42.60 -10.76
N VAL A 102 26.48 -41.91 -9.77
CA VAL A 102 27.92 -41.61 -9.70
C VAL A 102 28.43 -42.08 -8.34
N GLU A 103 29.44 -42.96 -8.33
CA GLU A 103 30.04 -43.45 -7.08
C GLU A 103 30.93 -42.37 -6.46
N SER A 104 31.91 -41.85 -7.21
CA SER A 104 32.82 -40.83 -6.70
C SER A 104 33.24 -39.81 -7.75
N THR A 105 33.40 -38.55 -7.34
CA THR A 105 34.06 -37.50 -8.12
C THR A 105 35.08 -36.77 -7.26
N ASN A 106 36.35 -36.81 -7.65
CA ASN A 106 37.46 -36.20 -6.94
C ASN A 106 38.14 -35.14 -7.81
N ASP A 107 38.76 -34.12 -7.21
CA ASP A 107 39.62 -33.13 -7.88
C ASP A 107 38.97 -32.43 -9.09
N CYS A 108 37.68 -32.10 -8.98
CA CYS A 108 36.92 -31.46 -10.06
C CYS A 108 36.73 -29.96 -9.85
N SER A 109 37.28 -29.11 -10.73
CA SER A 109 37.15 -27.65 -10.54
C SER A 109 35.70 -27.15 -10.71
N THR A 110 34.88 -27.78 -11.56
CA THR A 110 33.46 -27.41 -11.71
C THR A 110 32.60 -28.59 -12.17
N LEU A 111 31.64 -29.02 -11.35
CA LEU A 111 30.62 -30.03 -11.68
C LEU A 111 29.25 -29.37 -11.88
N ARG A 112 28.64 -29.52 -13.07
CA ARG A 112 27.33 -28.95 -13.44
C ARG A 112 26.35 -30.00 -13.95
N LEU A 113 25.24 -30.21 -13.24
CA LEU A 113 24.16 -31.12 -13.64
C LEU A 113 22.86 -30.33 -13.87
N LEU A 114 22.19 -30.58 -14.99
CA LEU A 114 20.98 -29.86 -15.40
C LEU A 114 19.88 -30.83 -15.82
N LEU A 115 18.68 -30.68 -15.24
CA LEU A 115 17.44 -31.38 -15.61
C LEU A 115 17.54 -32.91 -15.50
N SER A 116 17.71 -33.43 -14.28
CA SER A 116 17.76 -34.88 -14.00
C SER A 116 16.51 -35.36 -13.27
N VAL A 117 15.89 -36.47 -13.69
CA VAL A 117 14.71 -36.99 -12.97
C VAL A 117 15.13 -37.63 -11.64
N SER A 118 16.06 -38.60 -11.67
CA SER A 118 16.62 -39.21 -10.47
C SER A 118 18.15 -39.24 -10.50
N LEU A 119 18.79 -38.69 -9.47
CA LEU A 119 20.24 -38.65 -9.32
C LEU A 119 20.66 -39.18 -7.94
N GLN A 120 21.61 -40.12 -7.93
CA GLN A 120 22.30 -40.60 -6.72
C GLN A 120 23.81 -40.38 -6.86
N VAL A 121 24.39 -39.73 -5.86
CA VAL A 121 25.84 -39.50 -5.74
C VAL A 121 26.29 -40.01 -4.37
N GLN A 122 27.26 -40.93 -4.33
CA GLN A 122 27.78 -41.39 -3.03
C GLN A 122 28.75 -40.38 -2.44
N SER A 123 29.81 -40.00 -3.14
CA SER A 123 30.77 -39.00 -2.63
C SER A 123 31.22 -37.98 -3.67
N THR A 124 31.50 -36.76 -3.21
CA THR A 124 32.18 -35.71 -3.98
C THR A 124 33.20 -35.03 -3.09
N ASN A 125 34.48 -35.14 -3.45
CA ASN A 125 35.60 -34.60 -2.69
C ASN A 125 36.39 -33.60 -3.55
N ASP A 126 37.02 -32.61 -2.92
CA ASP A 126 37.94 -31.65 -3.56
C ASP A 126 37.35 -30.93 -4.79
N CYS A 127 36.06 -30.57 -4.73
CA CYS A 127 35.37 -29.89 -5.84
C CYS A 127 35.24 -28.38 -5.61
N CYS A 128 35.86 -27.54 -6.44
CA CYS A 128 35.80 -26.09 -6.22
C CYS A 128 34.37 -25.51 -6.41
N THR A 129 33.56 -26.07 -7.32
CA THR A 129 32.16 -25.62 -7.50
C THR A 129 31.24 -26.74 -8.00
N LEU A 130 30.26 -27.13 -7.18
CA LEU A 130 29.20 -28.06 -7.52
C LEU A 130 27.87 -27.33 -7.75
N ARG A 131 27.25 -27.47 -8.92
CA ARG A 131 25.98 -26.80 -9.27
C ARG A 131 24.97 -27.75 -9.91
N LEU A 132 23.85 -27.99 -9.24
CA LEU A 132 22.74 -28.81 -9.76
C LEU A 132 21.48 -27.95 -9.96
N LEU A 133 20.83 -28.10 -11.12
CA LEU A 133 19.66 -27.34 -11.53
C LEU A 133 18.52 -28.30 -11.93
N LEU A 134 17.37 -28.17 -11.29
CA LEU A 134 16.12 -28.90 -11.59
C LEU A 134 16.17 -30.44 -11.43
N PRO A 135 16.68 -31.01 -10.32
CA PRO A 135 16.44 -32.42 -10.03
C PRO A 135 15.03 -32.66 -9.48
N VAL A 136 14.31 -33.69 -9.96
CA VAL A 136 13.03 -34.09 -9.33
C VAL A 136 13.32 -34.75 -7.98
N SER A 137 14.19 -35.77 -7.97
CA SER A 137 14.68 -36.42 -6.73
C SER A 137 16.20 -36.54 -6.72
N LEU A 138 16.84 -36.10 -5.63
CA LEU A 138 18.29 -36.16 -5.45
C LEU A 138 18.65 -36.71 -4.06
N GLN A 139 19.55 -37.69 -4.04
CA GLN A 139 20.18 -38.22 -2.81
C GLN A 139 21.70 -38.08 -2.90
N VAL A 140 22.30 -37.48 -1.86
CA VAL A 140 23.75 -37.31 -1.72
C VAL A 140 24.17 -37.82 -0.34
N GLN A 141 25.11 -38.78 -0.27
CA GLN A 141 25.59 -39.31 1.01
C GLN A 141 26.64 -38.39 1.65
N SER A 142 27.70 -38.02 0.92
CA SER A 142 28.69 -37.09 1.47
C SER A 142 29.27 -36.13 0.44
N THR A 143 29.56 -34.91 0.89
CA THR A 143 30.41 -33.94 0.16
C THR A 143 31.43 -33.34 1.12
N SER A 144 32.72 -33.40 0.78
CA SER A 144 33.80 -32.76 1.53
C SER A 144 34.59 -31.77 0.66
N ASP A 145 35.25 -30.81 1.30
CA ASP A 145 36.26 -29.93 0.69
C ASP A 145 35.75 -29.13 -0.54
N CYS A 146 34.49 -28.67 -0.48
CA CYS A 146 33.84 -27.96 -1.58
C CYS A 146 33.79 -26.44 -1.35
N CYS A 147 34.42 -25.64 -2.21
CA CYS A 147 34.39 -24.18 -2.03
C CYS A 147 32.99 -23.58 -2.24
N THR A 148 32.17 -24.13 -3.15
CA THR A 148 30.79 -23.66 -3.37
C THR A 148 29.86 -24.77 -3.88
N LEU A 149 28.82 -25.09 -3.11
CA LEU A 149 27.72 -25.99 -3.50
C LEU A 149 26.43 -25.20 -3.74
N ARG A 150 25.84 -25.33 -4.94
CA ARG A 150 24.61 -24.61 -5.33
C ARG A 150 23.53 -25.52 -5.92
N LEU A 151 22.35 -25.51 -5.32
CA LEU A 151 21.19 -26.31 -5.73
C LEU A 151 20.00 -25.39 -6.03
N LEU A 152 19.27 -25.64 -7.11
CA LEU A 152 18.15 -24.81 -7.53
C LEU A 152 16.96 -25.65 -8.04
N LEU A 153 15.76 -25.38 -7.53
CA LEU A 153 14.47 -25.95 -7.94
C LEU A 153 14.40 -27.48 -7.82
N SER A 154 14.39 -28.01 -6.57
CA SER A 154 14.25 -29.45 -6.32
C SER A 154 12.90 -29.81 -5.70
N VAL A 155 12.32 -30.96 -6.07
CA VAL A 155 11.05 -31.42 -5.44
C VAL A 155 11.36 -32.12 -4.11
N SER A 156 12.29 -33.08 -4.13
CA SER A 156 12.77 -33.77 -2.92
C SER A 156 14.28 -33.90 -2.90
N LEU A 157 14.91 -33.42 -1.84
CA LEU A 157 16.36 -33.47 -1.62
C LEU A 157 16.69 -34.06 -0.24
N GLN A 158 17.52 -35.11 -0.23
CA GLN A 158 18.09 -35.70 0.98
C GLN A 158 19.62 -35.62 0.94
N VAL A 159 20.21 -35.04 1.98
CA VAL A 159 21.66 -34.94 2.17
C VAL A 159 22.03 -35.49 3.54
N GLU A 160 22.91 -36.49 3.57
CA GLU A 160 23.32 -37.13 4.81
C GLU A 160 24.42 -36.30 5.51
N SER A 161 25.52 -35.96 4.82
CA SER A 161 26.57 -35.12 5.41
C SER A 161 27.23 -34.13 4.45
N THR A 162 27.56 -32.94 4.94
CA THR A 162 28.39 -31.95 4.24
C THR A 162 29.46 -31.39 5.18
N ASN A 163 30.75 -31.58 4.84
CA ASN A 163 31.89 -31.14 5.65
C ASN A 163 32.76 -30.15 4.85
N ASP A 164 33.42 -29.21 5.54
CA ASP A 164 34.46 -28.31 4.98
C ASP A 164 34.01 -27.50 3.75
N CYS A 165 32.75 -27.04 3.73
CA CYS A 165 32.18 -26.30 2.61
C CYS A 165 32.20 -24.77 2.82
N SER A 166 32.93 -24.01 2.01
CA SER A 166 33.01 -22.55 2.21
C SER A 166 31.67 -21.83 1.94
N THR A 167 30.83 -22.33 1.03
CA THR A 167 29.50 -21.74 0.77
C THR A 167 28.51 -22.77 0.23
N LEU A 168 27.43 -23.04 0.98
CA LEU A 168 26.30 -23.88 0.59
C LEU A 168 25.06 -23.01 0.28
N ARG A 169 24.50 -23.11 -0.93
CA ARG A 169 23.32 -22.34 -1.38
C ARG A 169 22.23 -23.23 -1.96
N LEU A 170 21.08 -23.33 -1.29
CA LEU A 170 19.90 -24.04 -1.79
C LEU A 170 18.78 -23.04 -2.10
N LEU A 171 18.14 -23.14 -3.27
CA LEU A 171 17.04 -22.28 -3.69
C LEU A 171 15.82 -23.11 -4.14
N LEU A 172 14.63 -22.74 -3.65
CA LEU A 172 13.30 -23.21 -4.07
C LEU A 172 13.17 -24.75 -4.01
N SER A 173 13.09 -25.31 -2.81
CA SER A 173 12.92 -26.77 -2.63
C SER A 173 11.57 -27.08 -1.99
N VAL A 174 10.83 -28.08 -2.48
CA VAL A 174 9.53 -28.42 -1.87
C VAL A 174 9.73 -29.18 -0.56
N SER A 175 10.64 -30.16 -0.54
CA SER A 175 11.02 -30.90 0.66
C SER A 175 12.53 -31.09 0.75
N LEU A 176 13.11 -30.72 1.89
CA LEU A 176 14.55 -30.79 2.15
C LEU A 176 14.81 -31.42 3.52
N GLN A 177 15.60 -32.50 3.54
CA GLN A 177 16.12 -33.14 4.75
C GLN A 177 17.65 -33.15 4.73
N VAL A 178 18.26 -32.60 5.79
CA VAL A 178 19.71 -32.61 6.01
C VAL A 178 19.99 -33.22 7.38
N GLN A 179 20.83 -34.27 7.46
CA GLN A 179 21.20 -34.83 8.78
C GLN A 179 22.27 -33.99 9.46
N SER A 180 23.44 -33.78 8.85
CA SER A 180 24.51 -32.97 9.46
C SER A 180 25.25 -32.05 8.48
N THR A 181 25.57 -30.84 8.92
CA THR A 181 26.50 -29.92 8.23
C THR A 181 27.57 -29.42 9.22
N ASN A 182 28.84 -29.69 8.94
CA ASN A 182 29.97 -29.31 9.78
C ASN A 182 30.95 -28.40 9.00
N ASP A 183 31.60 -27.47 9.70
CA ASP A 183 32.68 -26.61 9.15
C ASP A 183 32.30 -25.80 7.89
N CYS A 184 31.03 -25.34 7.83
CA CYS A 184 30.53 -24.58 6.68
C CYS A 184 30.60 -23.06 6.90
N CYS A 185 31.46 -22.32 6.18
CA CYS A 185 31.60 -20.87 6.42
C CYS A 185 30.32 -20.07 6.13
N THR A 186 29.50 -20.47 5.14
CA THR A 186 28.23 -19.80 4.84
C THR A 186 27.18 -20.76 4.31
N LEU A 187 26.10 -20.97 5.06
CA LEU A 187 24.92 -21.74 4.66
C LEU A 187 23.75 -20.80 4.33
N ARG A 188 23.22 -20.85 3.11
CA ARG A 188 22.09 -20.03 2.66
C ARG A 188 20.98 -20.86 2.01
N LEU A 189 19.82 -20.91 2.65
CA LEU A 189 18.61 -21.57 2.15
C LEU A 189 17.56 -20.51 1.78
N LEU A 190 16.96 -20.63 0.59
CA LEU A 190 15.97 -19.68 0.09
C LEU A 190 14.73 -20.44 -0.40
N LEU A 191 13.57 -20.19 0.21
CA LEU A 191 12.25 -20.71 -0.14
C LEU A 191 12.05 -22.25 -0.04
N PRO A 192 12.41 -22.94 1.06
CA PRO A 192 11.94 -24.32 1.26
C PRO A 192 10.47 -24.35 1.74
N VAL A 193 9.60 -25.15 1.11
CA VAL A 193 8.22 -25.32 1.63
C VAL A 193 8.25 -26.09 2.97
N SER A 194 9.07 -27.14 3.06
CA SER A 194 9.35 -27.89 4.29
C SER A 194 10.84 -28.16 4.45
N LEU A 195 11.38 -27.93 5.66
CA LEU A 195 12.79 -28.11 6.01
C LEU A 195 12.96 -28.82 7.35
N GLN A 196 13.71 -29.92 7.36
CA GLN A 196 14.19 -30.60 8.57
C GLN A 196 15.72 -30.70 8.58
N VAL A 197 16.34 -30.23 9.67
CA VAL A 197 17.79 -30.30 9.89
C VAL A 197 18.07 -30.87 11.29
N GLN A 198 18.85 -31.96 11.41
CA GLN A 198 19.14 -32.55 12.72
C GLN A 198 20.26 -31.80 13.46
N SER A 199 21.41 -31.55 12.82
CA SER A 199 22.50 -30.81 13.45
C SER A 199 23.31 -29.94 12.49
N THR A 200 23.78 -28.80 12.99
CA THR A 200 24.82 -27.99 12.32
C THR A 200 25.86 -27.51 13.34
N SER A 201 27.16 -27.71 13.07
CA SER A 201 28.26 -27.20 13.89
C SER A 201 29.23 -26.32 13.07
N ASP A 202 29.92 -25.40 13.75
CA ASP A 202 31.06 -24.63 13.21
C ASP A 202 30.73 -23.79 11.95
N CYS A 203 29.50 -23.26 11.87
CA CYS A 203 29.04 -22.46 10.73
C CYS A 203 29.17 -20.95 10.96
N CYS A 204 30.05 -20.25 10.24
CA CYS A 204 30.24 -18.81 10.49
C CYS A 204 29.00 -17.95 10.17
N THR A 205 28.18 -18.32 9.16
CA THR A 205 26.96 -17.59 8.81
C THR A 205 25.86 -18.51 8.29
N LEU A 206 24.74 -18.58 9.00
CA LEU A 206 23.52 -19.31 8.60
C LEU A 206 22.41 -18.33 8.21
N ARG A 207 21.89 -18.42 6.97
CA ARG A 207 20.80 -17.56 6.45
C ARG A 207 19.66 -18.38 5.85
N LEU A 208 18.48 -18.32 6.47
CA LEU A 208 17.25 -18.95 5.97
C LEU A 208 16.27 -17.86 5.49
N LEU A 209 15.59 -18.08 4.36
CA LEU A 209 14.60 -17.13 3.82
C LEU A 209 13.32 -17.87 3.41
N LEU A 210 12.18 -17.54 4.04
CA LEU A 210 10.81 -18.01 3.76
C LEU A 210 10.63 -19.54 3.80
N SER A 211 10.27 -20.08 4.98
CA SER A 211 9.85 -21.49 5.14
C SER A 211 8.42 -21.58 5.66
N VAL A 212 7.57 -22.40 5.03
CA VAL A 212 6.19 -22.64 5.53
C VAL A 212 6.22 -23.49 6.81
N SER A 213 7.17 -24.41 6.92
CA SER A 213 7.43 -25.24 8.12
C SER A 213 8.93 -25.47 8.32
N LEU A 214 9.41 -25.28 9.56
CA LEU A 214 10.83 -25.38 9.93
C LEU A 214 10.99 -26.19 11.24
N GLN A 215 11.81 -27.24 11.22
CA GLN A 215 12.28 -27.96 12.41
C GLN A 215 13.81 -28.11 12.38
N VAL A 216 14.48 -27.61 13.42
CA VAL A 216 15.93 -27.73 13.62
C VAL A 216 16.17 -28.23 15.05
N GLU A 217 16.86 -29.36 15.21
CA GLU A 217 17.06 -29.97 16.54
C GLU A 217 18.24 -29.35 17.32
N SER A 218 19.33 -28.96 16.65
CA SER A 218 20.51 -28.36 17.32
C SER A 218 21.39 -27.51 16.38
N THR A 219 21.94 -26.41 16.89
CA THR A 219 22.94 -25.57 16.19
C THR A 219 24.02 -25.09 17.16
N ASN A 220 25.27 -25.44 16.94
CA ASN A 220 26.40 -25.09 17.81
C ASN A 220 27.41 -24.20 17.08
N ASP A 221 28.04 -23.27 17.80
CA ASP A 221 29.18 -22.45 17.32
C ASP A 221 28.95 -21.64 16.02
N CYS A 222 27.75 -21.05 15.87
CA CYS A 222 27.41 -20.18 14.74
C CYS A 222 27.64 -18.70 15.03
N SER A 223 28.52 -18.03 14.27
CA SER A 223 28.87 -16.62 14.50
C SER A 223 27.79 -15.62 14.07
N THR A 224 26.92 -15.98 13.12
CA THR A 224 25.83 -15.10 12.63
C THR A 224 24.66 -15.93 12.11
N LEU A 225 23.56 -15.98 12.88
CA LEU A 225 22.29 -16.59 12.48
C LEU A 225 21.30 -15.53 11.99
N ARG A 226 20.77 -15.67 10.77
CA ARG A 226 19.70 -14.81 10.21
C ARG A 226 18.54 -15.64 9.66
N LEU A 227 17.47 -15.71 10.42
CA LEU A 227 16.19 -16.28 10.00
C LEU A 227 15.30 -15.17 9.44
N LEU A 228 14.94 -15.24 8.16
CA LEU A 228 13.92 -14.37 7.56
C LEU A 228 12.67 -15.20 7.24
N LEU A 229 11.70 -15.11 8.15
CA LEU A 229 10.25 -15.04 7.92
C LEU A 229 9.38 -16.31 7.96
N SER A 230 8.60 -16.38 9.05
CA SER A 230 7.19 -16.78 9.12
C SER A 230 6.28 -15.55 8.92
N VAL A 231 4.99 -15.75 8.58
CA VAL A 231 3.99 -14.66 8.48
C VAL A 231 3.92 -13.80 9.75
N SER A 232 4.09 -14.43 10.92
CA SER A 232 4.10 -13.74 12.22
C SER A 232 5.18 -12.66 12.35
N LEU A 233 6.37 -12.83 11.75
CA LEU A 233 7.45 -11.84 11.83
C LEU A 233 7.16 -10.56 11.01
N GLN A 234 6.33 -10.60 9.96
CA GLN A 234 5.93 -9.38 9.23
C GLN A 234 4.81 -8.63 9.92
N VAL A 235 3.86 -9.35 10.53
CA VAL A 235 2.90 -8.70 11.42
C VAL A 235 3.64 -8.01 12.57
N GLN A 236 4.68 -8.62 13.13
CA GLN A 236 5.52 -7.97 14.14
C GLN A 236 6.29 -6.75 13.61
N SER A 237 6.60 -6.67 12.30
CA SER A 237 7.33 -5.54 11.72
C SER A 237 6.43 -4.30 11.55
N THR A 238 5.11 -4.46 11.50
CA THR A 238 4.17 -3.31 11.47
C THR A 238 4.27 -2.45 12.73
N ASN A 239 4.65 -3.06 13.86
CA ASN A 239 4.93 -2.34 15.11
C ASN A 239 6.00 -1.27 14.94
N ASP A 240 7.13 -1.60 14.30
CA ASP A 240 8.25 -0.67 14.13
C ASP A 240 7.82 0.54 13.26
N CYS A 241 7.05 0.30 12.18
CA CYS A 241 6.52 1.36 11.32
C CYS A 241 5.50 2.27 12.04
N SER A 242 4.61 1.69 12.85
CA SER A 242 3.62 2.42 13.63
C SER A 242 4.28 3.29 14.69
N THR A 243 5.21 2.70 15.45
CA THR A 243 5.99 3.38 16.51
C THR A 243 6.74 4.59 15.94
N LEU A 244 7.43 4.44 14.80
CA LEU A 244 8.13 5.56 14.14
C LEU A 244 7.18 6.70 13.76
N SER A 245 5.96 6.38 13.31
CA SER A 245 4.97 7.39 12.94
C SER A 245 4.40 8.12 14.16
N LYS A 246 4.17 7.40 15.28
CA LYS A 246 3.79 7.99 16.58
C LYS A 246 4.88 8.94 17.09
N VAL A 247 6.14 8.52 17.11
CA VAL A 247 7.28 9.38 17.54
C VAL A 247 7.39 10.62 16.67
N SER A 248 7.32 10.47 15.35
CA SER A 248 7.43 11.61 14.43
C SER A 248 6.34 12.64 14.69
N ALA A 249 5.08 12.21 14.87
CA ALA A 249 3.96 13.11 15.15
C ALA A 249 4.08 13.78 16.53
N ALA A 250 4.40 12.99 17.58
CA ALA A 250 4.59 13.51 18.94
C ALA A 250 5.72 14.55 19.03
N SER A 251 6.84 14.32 18.33
CA SER A 251 7.98 15.25 18.30
C SER A 251 7.68 16.64 17.73
N LEU A 252 6.58 16.75 16.98
CA LEU A 252 6.09 18.01 16.40
C LEU A 252 4.88 18.57 17.16
N GLY A 253 4.55 17.98 18.31
CA GLY A 253 3.47 18.45 19.18
C GLY A 253 2.07 18.11 18.69
N TYR A 254 1.89 17.13 17.80
CA TYR A 254 0.53 16.72 17.40
C TYR A 254 -0.26 16.13 18.58
N PHE A 255 0.41 15.45 19.49
CA PHE A 255 -0.09 14.98 20.77
C PHE A 255 1.07 14.81 21.74
N GLU A 256 0.78 14.80 23.03
CA GLU A 256 1.79 14.68 24.08
C GLU A 256 2.17 13.21 24.31
N ASP A 257 3.43 12.88 24.01
CA ASP A 257 4.02 11.59 24.32
C ASP A 257 5.55 11.70 24.37
N GLU A 258 6.08 11.96 25.55
CA GLU A 258 7.53 12.09 25.76
C GLU A 258 8.24 10.73 25.84
N TYR A 259 7.49 9.63 25.94
CA TYR A 259 8.01 8.30 26.23
C TYR A 259 8.19 7.46 24.99
N GLN A 260 7.36 7.65 23.96
CA GLN A 260 7.41 6.89 22.71
C GLN A 260 8.80 6.89 22.07
N LYS A 261 9.58 7.98 22.24
CA LYS A 261 10.94 8.13 21.73
C LYS A 261 11.93 7.09 22.27
N ASN A 262 11.66 6.52 23.45
CA ASN A 262 12.49 5.48 24.07
C ASN A 262 12.32 4.11 23.39
N PHE A 263 11.31 3.95 22.53
CA PHE A 263 11.03 2.69 21.85
C PHE A 263 11.50 2.65 20.38
N VAL A 264 12.26 3.65 19.93
CA VAL A 264 12.80 3.70 18.57
C VAL A 264 14.31 3.92 18.58
N ASN A 265 15.01 3.20 17.69
CA ASN A 265 16.47 3.35 17.56
C ASN A 265 16.88 4.51 16.66
N ARG A 266 15.96 5.02 15.83
CA ARG A 266 16.22 6.11 14.87
C ARG A 266 14.98 6.96 14.69
N ASN A 267 15.15 8.27 14.75
CA ASN A 267 14.10 9.22 14.39
C ASN A 267 14.02 9.36 12.87
N CYS A 268 12.82 9.23 12.32
CA CYS A 268 12.55 9.41 10.91
C CYS A 268 11.27 10.24 10.75
N ARG A 269 11.40 11.45 10.19
CA ARG A 269 10.26 12.33 9.98
C ARG A 269 9.30 11.74 8.95
N ARG A 270 8.00 11.82 9.22
CA ARG A 270 6.92 11.46 8.29
C ARG A 270 6.30 12.70 7.63
N SER A 271 5.43 12.51 6.65
CA SER A 271 4.73 13.62 6.01
C SER A 271 3.66 14.20 6.94
N PRO A 272 3.26 15.49 6.76
CA PRO A 272 2.15 16.08 7.51
C PRO A 272 0.84 15.28 7.42
N LEU A 273 0.58 14.62 6.29
CA LEU A 273 -0.55 13.71 6.12
C LEU A 273 -0.51 12.56 7.15
N ILE A 274 0.64 11.89 7.29
CA ILE A 274 0.81 10.82 8.28
C ILE A 274 0.67 11.36 9.70
N HIS A 275 1.27 12.52 10.01
CA HIS A 275 1.17 13.11 11.34
C HIS A 275 -0.29 13.40 11.73
N ARG A 276 -1.07 14.03 10.84
CA ARG A 276 -2.50 14.28 11.07
C ARG A 276 -3.29 12.99 11.23
N GLY A 277 -3.03 11.99 10.39
CA GLY A 277 -3.69 10.69 10.51
C GLY A 277 -3.41 9.97 11.83
N TYR A 278 -2.18 10.05 12.36
CA TYR A 278 -1.81 9.51 13.68
C TYR A 278 -2.29 10.37 14.84
N CYS A 279 -2.42 11.69 14.65
CA CYS A 279 -3.04 12.58 15.63
C CYS A 279 -4.50 12.18 15.87
N VAL A 280 -5.28 11.99 14.79
CA VAL A 280 -6.67 11.52 14.88
C VAL A 280 -6.76 10.15 15.57
N ARG A 281 -5.86 9.22 15.24
CA ARG A 281 -5.75 7.91 15.93
C ARG A 281 -5.52 8.08 17.44
N SER A 282 -4.52 8.88 17.81
CA SER A 282 -4.14 9.13 19.21
C SER A 282 -5.29 9.79 19.99
N GLN A 283 -5.97 10.77 19.40
CA GLN A 283 -7.13 11.44 20.00
C GLN A 283 -8.30 10.47 20.21
N ALA A 284 -8.62 9.63 19.23
CA ALA A 284 -9.72 8.65 19.35
C ALA A 284 -9.50 7.65 20.49
N VAL A 285 -8.31 7.07 20.57
CA VAL A 285 -7.96 6.12 21.63
C VAL A 285 -7.88 6.81 22.99
N THR A 286 -7.24 7.98 23.07
CA THR A 286 -7.10 8.75 24.32
C THR A 286 -8.46 9.22 24.84
N HIS A 287 -9.37 9.66 23.97
CA HIS A 287 -10.75 9.98 24.32
C HIS A 287 -11.41 8.80 25.04
N CYS A 288 -11.39 7.61 24.44
CA CYS A 288 -12.04 6.44 25.03
C CYS A 288 -11.44 6.01 26.38
N ILE A 289 -10.12 6.13 26.53
CA ILE A 289 -9.42 5.84 27.78
C ILE A 289 -9.79 6.85 28.87
N ASN A 290 -9.83 8.15 28.54
CA ASN A 290 -10.22 9.19 29.48
C ASN A 290 -11.67 9.05 29.94
N GLU A 291 -12.58 8.73 29.03
CA GLU A 291 -13.99 8.45 29.37
C GLU A 291 -14.09 7.24 30.33
N PHE A 292 -13.34 6.16 30.07
CA PHE A 292 -13.29 5.02 30.99
C PHE A 292 -12.74 5.38 32.37
N ILE A 293 -11.64 6.14 32.44
CA ILE A 293 -11.05 6.58 33.72
C ILE A 293 -12.06 7.43 34.50
N ARG A 294 -12.75 8.34 33.81
CA ARG A 294 -13.77 9.20 34.43
C ARG A 294 -14.96 8.40 34.93
N ASP A 295 -15.48 7.47 34.14
CA ASP A 295 -16.67 6.69 34.49
C ASP A 295 -16.38 5.64 35.58
N THR A 296 -15.11 5.29 35.79
CA THR A 296 -14.64 4.37 36.84
C THR A 296 -13.94 5.10 37.99
N GLN A 297 -14.08 6.43 38.10
CA GLN A 297 -13.38 7.23 39.11
C GLN A 297 -13.77 6.85 40.55
N SER A 298 -14.99 6.36 40.75
CA SER A 298 -15.52 5.91 42.05
C SER A 298 -15.08 4.49 42.44
N CYS A 299 -14.42 3.77 41.54
CA CYS A 299 -13.98 2.40 41.77
C CYS A 299 -12.58 2.37 42.39
N ASP A 300 -12.41 1.55 43.43
CA ASP A 300 -11.14 1.42 44.15
C ASP A 300 -10.00 0.84 43.29
N HIS A 301 -10.33 0.03 42.28
CA HIS A 301 -9.38 -0.59 41.37
C HIS A 301 -9.96 -0.60 39.95
N ARG A 302 -9.10 -0.35 38.97
CA ARG A 302 -9.46 -0.38 37.54
C ARG A 302 -8.27 -0.86 36.71
N GLN A 303 -8.57 -1.42 35.54
CA GLN A 303 -7.56 -2.08 34.71
C GLN A 303 -7.71 -1.72 33.24
N VAL A 304 -6.59 -1.65 32.54
CA VAL A 304 -6.54 -1.57 31.07
C VAL A 304 -5.76 -2.78 30.56
N VAL A 305 -6.37 -3.56 29.67
CA VAL A 305 -5.75 -4.71 28.99
C VAL A 305 -5.55 -4.34 27.52
N SER A 306 -4.31 -4.03 27.14
CA SER A 306 -3.90 -3.69 25.77
C SER A 306 -3.46 -4.95 25.02
N LEU A 307 -4.26 -5.36 24.03
CA LEU A 307 -4.04 -6.54 23.19
C LEU A 307 -3.35 -6.13 21.89
N GLY A 308 -2.17 -6.70 21.64
CA GLY A 308 -1.31 -6.31 20.53
C GLY A 308 -0.65 -4.97 20.82
N CYS A 309 -0.11 -4.83 22.04
CA CYS A 309 0.36 -3.55 22.56
C CYS A 309 1.51 -2.94 21.76
N GLY A 310 2.27 -3.74 21.01
CA GLY A 310 3.48 -3.31 20.34
C GLY A 310 4.40 -2.55 21.31
N PHE A 311 4.93 -1.42 20.85
CA PHE A 311 5.67 -0.48 21.67
C PHE A 311 4.85 0.75 22.08
N ASP A 312 3.57 0.57 22.39
CA ASP A 312 2.77 1.66 22.95
C ASP A 312 3.32 2.16 24.31
N SER A 313 3.15 3.45 24.58
CA SER A 313 3.65 4.15 25.75
C SER A 313 2.58 4.37 26.84
N LEU A 314 1.35 3.85 26.65
CA LEU A 314 0.15 4.22 27.42
C LEU A 314 0.36 4.21 28.93
N PHE A 315 0.97 3.15 29.47
CA PHE A 315 1.25 3.07 30.90
C PHE A 315 2.04 4.29 31.41
N PHE A 316 3.12 4.65 30.72
CA PHE A 316 3.99 5.76 31.11
C PHE A 316 3.28 7.10 31.02
N ARG A 317 2.44 7.30 29.99
CA ARG A 317 1.60 8.51 29.86
C ARG A 317 0.60 8.63 31.00
N LEU A 318 -0.10 7.55 31.34
CA LEU A 318 -1.13 7.55 32.39
C LEU A 318 -0.53 7.70 33.79
N ARG A 319 0.65 7.13 34.05
CA ARG A 319 1.31 7.18 35.36
C ARG A 319 1.61 8.61 35.82
N MET A 320 1.82 9.54 34.89
CA MET A 320 2.01 10.96 35.21
C MET A 320 0.70 11.74 35.41
N GLN A 321 -0.40 11.23 34.85
CA GLN A 321 -1.68 11.94 34.80
C GLN A 321 -2.64 11.53 35.93
N SER A 322 -2.44 10.38 36.57
CA SER A 322 -3.35 9.86 37.60
C SER A 322 -2.63 9.33 38.83
N GLU A 323 -3.05 9.80 40.01
CA GLU A 323 -2.64 9.28 41.31
C GLU A 323 -3.43 8.02 41.74
N SER A 324 -4.53 7.70 41.04
CA SER A 324 -5.39 6.56 41.38
C SER A 324 -4.81 5.22 40.92
N PRO A 325 -5.15 4.10 41.59
CA PRO A 325 -4.64 2.77 41.25
C PRO A 325 -5.26 2.23 39.95
N LEU A 326 -4.66 2.58 38.82
CA LEU A 326 -4.88 1.97 37.52
C LEU A 326 -3.75 0.99 37.21
N CYS A 327 -4.08 -0.26 36.88
CA CYS A 327 -3.11 -1.25 36.41
C CYS A 327 -3.20 -1.42 34.89
N VAL A 328 -2.06 -1.35 34.20
CA VAL A 328 -2.00 -1.58 32.75
C VAL A 328 -1.37 -2.93 32.46
N TRP A 329 -2.08 -3.74 31.69
CA TRP A 329 -1.70 -5.06 31.24
C TRP A 329 -1.47 -4.99 29.74
N GLU A 330 -0.28 -5.35 29.30
CA GLU A 330 0.08 -5.32 27.90
C GLU A 330 0.43 -6.73 27.42
N VAL A 331 -0.16 -7.11 26.29
CA VAL A 331 -0.01 -8.44 25.71
C VAL A 331 0.39 -8.30 24.25
N ASP A 332 1.46 -8.99 23.86
CA ASP A 332 1.87 -9.12 22.46
C ASP A 332 2.64 -10.45 22.28
N PHE A 333 3.08 -10.74 21.06
CA PHE A 333 3.95 -11.89 20.80
C PHE A 333 5.17 -11.90 21.73
N PRO A 334 5.62 -13.08 22.20
CA PRO A 334 6.80 -13.21 23.07
C PRO A 334 8.03 -12.46 22.57
N SER A 335 8.28 -12.44 21.26
CA SER A 335 9.39 -11.71 20.65
C SER A 335 9.26 -10.19 20.76
N VAL A 336 8.05 -9.65 20.63
CA VAL A 336 7.77 -8.21 20.69
C VAL A 336 7.91 -7.71 22.12
N VAL A 337 7.29 -8.39 23.08
CA VAL A 337 7.37 -7.99 24.48
C VAL A 337 8.78 -8.15 25.08
N LYS A 338 9.55 -9.16 24.65
CA LYS A 338 10.96 -9.29 25.04
C LYS A 338 11.77 -8.09 24.54
N ARG A 339 11.57 -7.65 23.29
CA ARG A 339 12.20 -6.42 22.76
C ARG A 339 11.77 -5.19 23.55
N LYS A 340 10.47 -5.06 23.87
CA LYS A 340 9.96 -3.94 24.66
C LYS A 340 10.57 -3.89 26.05
N CYS A 341 10.66 -5.05 26.73
CA CYS A 341 11.30 -5.18 28.03
C CYS A 341 12.75 -4.68 28.01
N LEU A 342 13.54 -5.12 27.02
CA LEU A 342 14.92 -4.65 26.86
C LEU A 342 15.01 -3.13 26.68
N LEU A 343 14.10 -2.52 25.91
CA LEU A 343 14.06 -1.07 25.71
C LEU A 343 13.68 -0.32 26.99
N ILE A 344 12.74 -0.87 27.78
CA ILE A 344 12.39 -0.34 29.10
C ILE A 344 13.61 -0.41 30.02
N GLU A 345 14.30 -1.55 30.10
CA GLU A 345 15.47 -1.75 30.96
C GLU A 345 16.65 -0.84 30.60
N GLN A 346 16.79 -0.50 29.32
CA GLN A 346 17.84 0.38 28.82
C GLN A 346 17.55 1.88 29.04
N SER A 347 16.30 2.25 29.33
CA SER A 347 15.91 3.64 29.58
C SER A 347 15.86 3.93 31.08
N GLY A 348 16.61 4.94 31.54
CA GLY A 348 16.52 5.43 32.93
C GLY A 348 15.12 5.95 33.24
N ASP A 349 14.62 6.86 32.42
CA ASP A 349 13.32 7.51 32.57
C ASP A 349 12.16 6.50 32.68
N LEU A 350 12.16 5.44 31.85
CA LEU A 350 11.11 4.44 31.90
C LEU A 350 11.19 3.57 33.15
N ARG A 351 12.40 3.19 33.59
CA ARG A 351 12.58 2.40 34.82
C ARG A 351 12.16 3.18 36.06
N ASP A 352 12.48 4.47 36.11
CA ASP A 352 12.13 5.32 37.25
C ASP A 352 10.60 5.43 37.40
N LEU A 353 9.86 5.56 36.29
CA LEU A 353 8.39 5.57 36.30
C LEU A 353 7.77 4.20 36.63
N LEU A 354 8.42 3.12 36.18
CA LEU A 354 7.99 1.75 36.43
C LEU A 354 8.11 1.35 37.90
N GLY A 355 9.08 1.91 38.63
CA GLY A 355 9.35 1.60 40.02
C GLY A 355 9.98 0.21 40.21
N SER A 356 9.64 -0.46 41.31
CA SER A 356 10.12 -1.83 41.54
C SER A 356 9.42 -2.82 40.60
N TYR A 357 10.21 -3.65 39.93
CA TYR A 357 9.71 -4.68 39.00
C TYR A 357 10.52 -5.97 39.10
N VAL A 358 9.92 -7.05 38.61
CA VAL A 358 10.54 -8.36 38.46
C VAL A 358 10.44 -8.79 36.99
N THR A 359 11.51 -9.38 36.48
CA THR A 359 11.57 -10.06 35.18
C THR A 359 11.72 -11.55 35.44
N PRO A 360 10.64 -12.35 35.33
CA PRO A 360 10.70 -13.78 35.63
C PRO A 360 11.67 -14.52 34.70
N ASP A 361 12.53 -15.37 35.26
CA ASP A 361 13.47 -16.19 34.49
C ASP A 361 12.73 -17.29 33.71
N GLY A 362 12.93 -17.37 32.39
CA GLY A 362 12.47 -18.49 31.55
C GLY A 362 11.71 -18.11 30.29
N ASN A 363 11.22 -19.12 29.57
CA ASN A 363 10.41 -18.97 28.35
C ASN A 363 8.89 -18.93 28.63
N GLY A 364 8.50 -18.57 29.86
CA GLY A 364 7.10 -18.42 30.25
C GLY A 364 6.43 -17.17 29.67
N PRO A 365 5.12 -17.02 29.86
CA PRO A 365 4.36 -15.89 29.31
C PRO A 365 4.57 -14.58 30.09
N LEU A 366 5.11 -14.61 31.30
CA LEU A 366 5.36 -13.42 32.12
C LEU A 366 6.73 -12.83 31.76
N VAL A 367 6.77 -11.58 31.28
CA VAL A 367 8.03 -10.96 30.84
C VAL A 367 8.49 -9.87 31.80
N LEU A 368 7.58 -8.98 32.22
CA LEU A 368 7.89 -7.93 33.20
C LEU A 368 6.68 -7.67 34.09
N LEU A 369 6.90 -7.61 35.40
CA LEU A 369 5.85 -7.42 36.40
C LEU A 369 6.25 -6.30 37.38
N SER A 370 5.49 -5.21 37.38
CA SER A 370 5.51 -4.12 38.38
C SER A 370 4.14 -4.05 39.09
N GLN A 371 3.99 -3.19 40.10
CA GLN A 371 2.72 -2.97 40.79
C GLN A 371 1.63 -2.43 39.84
N GLY A 372 1.96 -1.45 39.00
CA GLY A 372 1.01 -0.78 38.10
C GLY A 372 1.08 -1.23 36.64
N TYR A 373 2.02 -2.10 36.29
CA TYR A 373 2.29 -2.49 34.89
C TYR A 373 2.69 -3.95 34.78
N LYS A 374 2.10 -4.66 33.81
CA LYS A 374 2.32 -6.08 33.56
C LYS A 374 2.48 -6.30 32.06
N LEU A 375 3.58 -6.93 31.66
CA LEU A 375 3.92 -7.19 30.26
C LEU A 375 4.02 -8.70 30.02
N LEU A 376 3.19 -9.20 29.10
CA LEU A 376 2.97 -10.63 28.85
C LEU A 376 3.23 -11.01 27.39
N GLY A 377 3.98 -12.09 27.19
CA GLY A 377 4.29 -12.67 25.89
C GLY A 377 3.33 -13.80 25.54
N VAL A 378 2.27 -13.50 24.81
CA VAL A 378 1.23 -14.46 24.45
C VAL A 378 0.78 -14.25 23.00
N ASP A 379 0.62 -15.35 22.27
CA ASP A 379 -0.06 -15.33 20.98
C ASP A 379 -1.58 -15.16 21.19
N LEU A 380 -2.12 -14.02 20.79
CA LEU A 380 -3.55 -13.70 20.94
C LEU A 380 -4.48 -14.63 20.16
N THR A 381 -3.94 -15.42 19.22
CA THR A 381 -4.71 -16.46 18.54
C THR A 381 -5.07 -17.63 19.45
N GLU A 382 -4.37 -17.80 20.57
CA GLU A 382 -4.52 -18.88 21.54
C GLU A 382 -5.15 -18.34 22.84
N VAL A 383 -6.46 -18.09 22.81
CA VAL A 383 -7.23 -17.47 23.91
C VAL A 383 -7.08 -18.20 25.26
N SER A 384 -6.96 -19.53 25.27
CA SER A 384 -6.73 -20.29 26.50
C SER A 384 -5.39 -19.96 27.15
N SER A 385 -4.36 -19.71 26.34
CA SER A 385 -3.03 -19.31 26.81
C SER A 385 -3.06 -17.89 27.38
N LEU A 386 -3.84 -16.99 26.77
CA LEU A 386 -4.08 -15.64 27.26
C LEU A 386 -4.76 -15.66 28.64
N ASP A 387 -5.84 -16.42 28.77
CA ASP A 387 -6.58 -16.59 30.02
C ASP A 387 -5.67 -17.10 31.15
N ALA A 388 -4.88 -18.14 30.87
CA ALA A 388 -3.94 -18.71 31.83
C ALA A 388 -2.84 -17.73 32.24
N ALA A 389 -2.27 -16.99 31.27
CA ALA A 389 -1.21 -16.03 31.53
C ALA A 389 -1.69 -14.83 32.38
N LEU A 390 -2.88 -14.31 32.08
CA LEU A 390 -3.48 -13.22 32.84
C LEU A 390 -3.82 -13.66 34.28
N ASN A 391 -4.38 -14.86 34.45
CA ASN A 391 -4.61 -15.46 35.76
C ASN A 391 -3.31 -15.61 36.57
N LEU A 392 -2.28 -16.18 35.94
CA LEU A 392 -0.98 -16.40 36.56
C LEU A 392 -0.33 -15.08 37.00
N ALA A 393 -0.52 -14.02 36.22
CA ALA A 393 0.00 -12.69 36.50
C ALA A 393 -0.82 -11.90 37.53
N GLY A 394 -1.97 -12.43 37.97
CA GLY A 394 -2.81 -11.89 39.03
C GLY A 394 -3.86 -10.87 38.57
N LEU A 395 -4.35 -10.97 37.34
CA LEU A 395 -5.46 -10.14 36.84
C LEU A 395 -6.71 -10.37 37.71
N SER A 396 -7.36 -9.28 38.14
CA SER A 396 -8.64 -9.36 38.85
C SER A 396 -9.80 -9.26 37.87
N TRP A 397 -10.61 -10.32 37.76
CA TRP A 397 -11.74 -10.41 36.82
C TRP A 397 -12.97 -9.58 37.25
N ASP A 398 -13.07 -9.24 38.54
CA ASP A 398 -14.21 -8.49 39.10
C ASP A 398 -14.04 -6.97 38.99
N CYS A 399 -12.86 -6.48 38.58
CA CYS A 399 -12.62 -5.04 38.46
C CYS A 399 -13.10 -4.49 37.12
N PRO A 400 -13.55 -3.22 37.08
CA PRO A 400 -13.79 -2.51 35.84
C PRO A 400 -12.57 -2.58 34.92
N THR A 401 -12.79 -3.06 33.69
CA THR A 401 -11.68 -3.34 32.76
C THR A 401 -11.96 -2.73 31.38
N LEU A 402 -11.02 -1.94 30.88
CA LEU A 402 -10.97 -1.53 29.48
C LEU A 402 -10.06 -2.49 28.72
N VAL A 403 -10.58 -3.12 27.69
CA VAL A 403 -9.82 -3.92 26.73
C VAL A 403 -9.56 -3.06 25.49
N LEU A 404 -8.30 -2.92 25.08
CA LEU A 404 -7.88 -2.10 23.95
C LEU A 404 -7.28 -2.98 22.85
N GLY A 405 -7.81 -2.87 21.63
CA GLY A 405 -7.20 -3.38 20.41
C GLY A 405 -6.94 -2.23 19.43
N GLU A 406 -5.69 -1.90 19.17
CA GLU A 406 -5.33 -0.75 18.33
C GLU A 406 -4.53 -1.18 17.10
N VAL A 407 -5.23 -1.53 16.01
CA VAL A 407 -4.66 -2.11 14.77
C VAL A 407 -3.94 -3.43 15.07
N ALA A 408 -4.66 -4.39 15.64
CA ALA A 408 -4.10 -5.66 16.12
C ALA A 408 -4.92 -6.87 15.66
N LEU A 409 -6.24 -6.86 15.93
CA LEU A 409 -7.15 -7.95 15.56
C LEU A 409 -7.33 -8.05 14.04
N CYS A 410 -7.14 -6.95 13.31
CA CYS A 410 -7.24 -6.91 11.85
C CYS A 410 -6.30 -7.90 11.14
N TYR A 411 -5.17 -8.25 11.76
CA TYR A 411 -4.19 -9.22 11.23
C TYR A 411 -4.48 -10.67 11.61
N MET A 412 -5.44 -10.92 12.50
CA MET A 412 -5.79 -12.26 12.96
C MET A 412 -6.84 -12.88 12.05
N ASP A 413 -6.82 -14.21 11.96
CA ASP A 413 -7.93 -14.97 11.37
C ASP A 413 -9.28 -14.50 11.98
N PRO A 414 -10.32 -14.26 11.16
CA PRO A 414 -11.60 -13.73 11.62
C PRO A 414 -12.25 -14.58 12.72
N ALA A 415 -12.18 -15.91 12.65
CA ALA A 415 -12.76 -16.79 13.66
C ALA A 415 -12.01 -16.66 14.99
N ARG A 416 -10.68 -16.58 14.95
CA ARG A 416 -9.83 -16.43 16.15
C ARG A 416 -9.98 -15.07 16.83
N SER A 417 -9.98 -13.98 16.07
CA SER A 417 -10.25 -12.65 16.62
C SER A 417 -11.69 -12.52 17.14
N THR A 418 -12.65 -13.21 16.52
CA THR A 418 -14.04 -13.26 17.01
C THR A 418 -14.15 -14.05 18.32
N ALA A 419 -13.39 -15.14 18.47
CA ALA A 419 -13.30 -15.88 19.71
C ALA A 419 -12.71 -15.02 20.85
N LEU A 420 -11.67 -14.23 20.56
CA LEU A 420 -11.08 -13.28 21.51
C LEU A 420 -12.09 -12.22 21.99
N ILE A 421 -12.90 -11.67 21.07
CA ILE A 421 -13.96 -10.70 21.41
C ILE A 421 -15.02 -11.33 22.34
N GLY A 422 -15.43 -12.57 22.05
CA GLY A 422 -16.39 -13.31 22.89
C GLY A 422 -15.81 -13.67 24.26
N TRP A 423 -14.56 -14.12 24.32
CA TRP A 423 -13.86 -14.39 25.57
C TRP A 423 -13.82 -13.15 26.48
N ALA A 424 -13.51 -11.98 25.93
CA ALA A 424 -13.50 -10.75 26.71
C ALA A 424 -14.90 -10.42 27.28
N ALA A 425 -15.94 -10.62 26.48
CA ALA A 425 -17.34 -10.44 26.90
C ALA A 425 -17.77 -11.42 28.01
N GLU A 426 -17.23 -12.64 28.01
CA GLU A 426 -17.54 -13.67 29.00
C GLU A 426 -16.77 -13.47 30.31
N ARG A 427 -15.54 -12.96 30.23
CA ARG A 427 -14.64 -12.82 31.39
C ARG A 427 -14.85 -11.53 32.16
N PHE A 428 -15.12 -10.42 31.50
CA PHE A 428 -15.17 -9.11 32.16
C PHE A 428 -16.60 -8.60 32.29
N ARG A 429 -17.15 -8.65 33.50
CA ARG A 429 -18.53 -8.23 33.80
C ARG A 429 -18.78 -6.75 33.54
N ASP A 430 -17.93 -5.89 34.08
CA ASP A 430 -18.02 -4.43 33.96
C ASP A 430 -16.88 -3.95 33.05
N SER A 431 -17.14 -3.88 31.75
CA SER A 431 -16.06 -3.71 30.78
C SER A 431 -16.39 -2.82 29.60
N ARG A 432 -15.32 -2.32 28.97
CA ARG A 432 -15.36 -1.67 27.65
C ARG A 432 -14.33 -2.31 26.74
N PHE A 433 -14.72 -2.64 25.51
CA PHE A 433 -13.78 -2.98 24.45
C PHE A 433 -13.66 -1.79 23.50
N VAL A 434 -12.45 -1.27 23.35
CA VAL A 434 -12.11 -0.21 22.41
C VAL A 434 -11.32 -0.82 21.25
N LEU A 435 -11.83 -0.71 20.04
CA LEU A 435 -11.20 -1.23 18.83
C LEU A 435 -10.95 -0.10 17.82
N TYR A 436 -9.70 0.11 17.41
CA TYR A 436 -9.32 1.05 16.36
C TYR A 436 -8.70 0.30 15.18
N GLU A 437 -9.40 0.18 14.05
CA GLU A 437 -8.94 -0.61 12.89
C GLU A 437 -9.43 -0.07 11.54
N GLN A 438 -8.97 -0.69 10.46
CA GLN A 438 -9.36 -0.40 9.08
C GLN A 438 -10.76 -0.93 8.75
N SER A 439 -11.43 -0.31 7.78
CA SER A 439 -12.67 -0.79 7.14
C SER A 439 -12.72 -0.45 5.65
N CYS A 440 -13.80 -0.83 4.97
CA CYS A 440 -14.14 -0.50 3.59
C CYS A 440 -13.08 -0.95 2.56
N PRO A 441 -12.82 -2.27 2.40
CA PRO A 441 -11.76 -2.78 1.52
C PRO A 441 -12.03 -2.64 0.01
N SER A 442 -13.26 -2.34 -0.38
CA SER A 442 -13.74 -2.55 -1.76
C SER A 442 -13.67 -1.32 -2.65
N ASP A 443 -13.69 -0.12 -2.08
CA ASP A 443 -13.64 1.13 -2.86
C ASP A 443 -12.22 1.41 -3.41
N PRO A 444 -12.02 2.42 -4.26
CA PRO A 444 -10.71 2.72 -4.83
C PRO A 444 -9.57 2.84 -3.81
N PHE A 445 -9.79 3.55 -2.70
CA PHE A 445 -8.78 3.76 -1.67
C PHE A 445 -8.58 2.47 -0.87
N GLY A 446 -9.67 1.80 -0.48
CA GLY A 446 -9.65 0.52 0.22
C GLY A 446 -8.87 -0.57 -0.53
N ARG A 447 -8.96 -0.57 -1.87
CA ARG A 447 -8.21 -1.52 -2.72
C ARG A 447 -6.71 -1.22 -2.75
N VAL A 448 -6.33 0.06 -2.78
CA VAL A 448 -4.91 0.45 -2.65
C VAL A 448 -4.38 0.09 -1.25
N MET A 449 -5.14 0.39 -0.20
CA MET A 449 -4.79 0.06 1.18
C MET A 449 -4.61 -1.46 1.38
N THR A 450 -5.58 -2.28 0.97
CA THR A 450 -5.50 -3.74 1.14
C THR A 450 -4.36 -4.35 0.32
N SER A 451 -4.12 -3.85 -0.90
CA SER A 451 -2.99 -4.27 -1.73
C SER A 451 -1.64 -3.92 -1.10
N HIS A 452 -1.52 -2.76 -0.44
CA HIS A 452 -0.32 -2.39 0.29
C HIS A 452 -0.01 -3.39 1.42
N PHE A 453 -0.98 -3.65 2.30
CA PHE A 453 -0.81 -4.61 3.40
C PHE A 453 -0.53 -6.04 2.90
N ALA A 454 -1.17 -6.45 1.80
CA ALA A 454 -0.85 -7.71 1.13
C ALA A 454 0.59 -7.74 0.60
N SER A 455 1.07 -6.65 -0.01
CA SER A 455 2.46 -6.55 -0.51
C SER A 455 3.52 -6.61 0.60
N LEU A 456 3.16 -6.17 1.81
CA LEU A 456 3.99 -6.29 3.02
C LEU A 456 3.93 -7.69 3.66
N ASN A 457 3.11 -8.59 3.14
CA ASN A 457 2.78 -9.90 3.73
C ASN A 457 2.16 -9.77 5.14
N SER A 458 1.41 -8.70 5.38
CA SER A 458 0.63 -8.46 6.60
C SER A 458 -0.83 -8.13 6.22
N PRO A 459 -1.54 -9.05 5.54
CA PRO A 459 -2.89 -8.79 5.04
C PRO A 459 -3.88 -8.50 6.18
N LEU A 460 -4.84 -7.61 5.90
CA LEU A 460 -5.94 -7.27 6.81
C LEU A 460 -7.03 -8.35 6.74
N LEU A 461 -6.81 -9.47 7.43
CA LEU A 461 -7.64 -10.68 7.38
C LEU A 461 -9.09 -10.44 7.82
N SER A 462 -9.31 -9.61 8.85
CA SER A 462 -10.67 -9.32 9.35
C SER A 462 -11.61 -8.72 8.29
N LEU A 463 -11.07 -8.01 7.29
CA LEU A 463 -11.86 -7.37 6.23
C LEU A 463 -12.51 -8.36 5.25
N SER A 464 -12.14 -9.64 5.29
CA SER A 464 -12.77 -10.69 4.48
C SER A 464 -14.16 -11.07 4.97
N GLU A 465 -14.43 -10.95 6.27
CA GLU A 465 -15.71 -11.29 6.91
C GLU A 465 -16.43 -10.05 7.45
N PHE A 466 -15.68 -9.05 7.91
CA PHE A 466 -16.22 -7.81 8.51
C PHE A 466 -15.72 -6.56 7.75
N PRO A 467 -16.14 -6.36 6.49
CA PRO A 467 -15.65 -5.28 5.65
C PRO A 467 -16.11 -3.89 6.09
N HIS A 468 -17.23 -3.76 6.80
CA HIS A 468 -17.81 -2.49 7.20
C HIS A 468 -17.96 -2.34 8.71
N ILE A 469 -18.10 -1.09 9.14
CA ILE A 469 -18.25 -0.72 10.55
C ILE A 469 -19.47 -1.41 11.20
N GLN A 470 -20.61 -1.51 10.49
CA GLN A 470 -21.79 -2.22 11.01
C GLN A 470 -21.53 -3.71 11.18
N ASP A 471 -20.72 -4.33 10.32
CA ASP A 471 -20.38 -5.75 10.46
C ASP A 471 -19.61 -5.97 11.78
N GLN A 472 -18.72 -5.03 12.13
CA GLN A 472 -18.01 -5.03 13.41
C GLN A 472 -18.97 -4.79 14.59
N GLU A 473 -19.91 -3.84 14.51
CA GLU A 473 -20.91 -3.65 15.58
C GLU A 473 -21.72 -4.92 15.82
N GLN A 474 -22.22 -5.55 14.75
CA GLN A 474 -22.96 -6.81 14.85
C GLN A 474 -22.08 -7.94 15.39
N ARG A 475 -20.80 -8.00 15.00
CA ARG A 475 -19.85 -8.99 15.51
C ARG A 475 -19.72 -8.92 17.03
N PHE A 476 -19.59 -7.72 17.61
CA PHE A 476 -19.50 -7.54 19.06
C PHE A 476 -20.82 -7.89 19.76
N LEU A 477 -21.95 -7.39 19.25
CA LEU A 477 -23.28 -7.67 19.82
C LEU A 477 -23.59 -9.18 19.83
N HIS A 478 -23.32 -9.88 18.72
CA HIS A 478 -23.50 -11.34 18.64
C HIS A 478 -22.59 -12.13 19.58
N LYS A 479 -21.47 -11.54 20.01
CA LYS A 479 -20.51 -12.15 20.94
C LYS A 479 -20.80 -11.82 22.41
N GLY A 480 -21.97 -11.23 22.70
CA GLY A 480 -22.47 -11.04 24.06
C GLY A 480 -22.25 -9.64 24.63
N TRP A 481 -21.68 -8.70 23.88
CA TRP A 481 -21.57 -7.31 24.31
C TRP A 481 -22.95 -6.65 24.36
N LYS A 482 -23.26 -5.91 25.43
CA LYS A 482 -24.60 -5.34 25.69
C LYS A 482 -24.89 -4.13 24.81
N THR A 483 -23.91 -3.25 24.67
CA THR A 483 -23.97 -2.10 23.75
C THR A 483 -22.72 -2.09 22.88
N CYS A 484 -22.86 -1.60 21.66
CA CYS A 484 -21.75 -1.41 20.74
C CYS A 484 -22.06 -0.22 19.85
N ARG A 485 -21.08 0.67 19.67
CA ARG A 485 -21.16 1.81 18.77
C ARG A 485 -19.82 2.01 18.10
N ALA A 486 -19.83 2.33 16.81
CA ALA A 486 -18.64 2.67 16.08
C ALA A 486 -18.84 3.92 15.22
N LEU A 487 -17.75 4.67 15.04
CA LEU A 487 -17.68 5.87 14.23
C LEU A 487 -16.51 5.73 13.27
N ASP A 488 -16.69 6.16 12.01
CA ASP A 488 -15.53 6.43 11.16
C ASP A 488 -14.74 7.63 11.73
N MET A 489 -13.49 7.80 11.29
CA MET A 489 -12.64 8.83 11.88
C MET A 489 -13.04 10.25 11.49
N ASN A 490 -13.83 10.45 10.43
CA ASN A 490 -14.35 11.78 10.12
C ASN A 490 -15.51 12.13 11.06
N GLU A 491 -16.41 11.18 11.31
CA GLU A 491 -17.47 11.32 12.31
C GLU A 491 -16.87 11.60 13.69
N PHE A 492 -15.86 10.83 14.10
CA PHE A 492 -15.16 11.05 15.37
C PHE A 492 -14.56 12.47 15.45
N CYS A 493 -13.83 12.90 14.40
CA CYS A 493 -13.25 14.25 14.38
C CYS A 493 -14.31 15.34 14.53
N ALA A 494 -15.45 15.20 13.88
CA ALA A 494 -16.51 16.20 13.95
C ALA A 494 -17.30 16.20 15.25
N SER A 495 -17.53 15.02 15.86
CA SER A 495 -18.32 14.91 17.08
C SER A 495 -17.51 15.08 18.36
N CYS A 496 -16.23 14.70 18.34
CA CYS A 496 -15.42 14.54 19.56
C CYS A 496 -14.19 15.46 19.62
N VAL A 497 -13.73 16.03 18.50
CA VAL A 497 -12.55 16.93 18.51
C VAL A 497 -13.00 18.40 18.54
N PRO A 498 -12.65 19.17 19.57
CA PRO A 498 -13.12 20.54 19.71
C PRO A 498 -12.40 21.49 18.73
N LEU A 499 -13.09 22.52 18.24
CA LEU A 499 -12.57 23.49 17.25
C LEU A 499 -11.19 24.10 17.60
N PRO A 500 -10.90 24.48 18.87
CA PRO A 500 -9.56 24.98 19.23
C PRO A 500 -8.44 23.97 18.96
N GLU A 501 -8.72 22.68 19.13
CA GLU A 501 -7.75 21.61 18.88
C GLU A 501 -7.54 21.43 17.36
N VAL A 502 -8.61 21.52 16.57
CA VAL A 502 -8.51 21.54 15.09
C VAL A 502 -7.64 22.70 14.62
N GLN A 503 -7.82 23.90 15.19
CA GLN A 503 -7.00 25.09 14.89
C GLN A 503 -5.54 24.92 15.32
N ARG A 504 -5.30 24.33 16.49
CA ARG A 504 -3.95 24.05 16.99
C ARG A 504 -3.21 23.13 16.03
N ILE A 505 -3.81 21.98 15.68
CA ILE A 505 -3.24 21.00 14.74
C ILE A 505 -3.00 21.64 13.37
N HIS A 506 -3.91 22.51 12.93
CA HIS A 506 -3.73 23.22 11.67
C HIS A 506 -2.42 24.00 11.62
N ASN A 507 -2.08 24.68 12.72
CA ASN A 507 -0.96 25.61 12.79
C ASN A 507 0.40 24.94 13.03
N LEU A 508 0.45 23.62 13.24
CA LEU A 508 1.71 22.89 13.46
C LEU A 508 2.54 22.79 12.18
N GLU A 509 1.91 22.46 11.05
CA GLU A 509 2.60 22.23 9.78
C GLU A 509 1.74 22.66 8.58
N PRO A 510 2.36 23.16 7.50
CA PRO A 510 1.66 23.43 6.25
C PRO A 510 1.02 22.16 5.67
N PHE A 511 -0.26 22.24 5.32
CA PHE A 511 -1.05 21.08 4.89
C PHE A 511 -2.04 21.41 3.76
N ASP A 512 -2.15 20.48 2.82
CA ASP A 512 -2.99 20.60 1.63
C ASP A 512 -3.64 19.27 1.18
N GLU A 513 -3.22 18.12 1.69
CA GLU A 513 -3.68 16.79 1.25
C GLU A 513 -5.02 16.39 1.90
N PHE A 514 -6.03 17.26 1.85
CA PHE A 514 -7.33 17.05 2.53
C PHE A 514 -8.07 15.82 2.00
N GLU A 515 -8.07 15.62 0.68
CA GLU A 515 -8.67 14.45 0.05
C GLU A 515 -8.12 13.15 0.64
N GLU A 516 -6.80 13.05 0.78
CA GLU A 516 -6.13 11.87 1.34
C GLU A 516 -6.44 11.66 2.82
N LEU A 517 -6.53 12.76 3.59
CA LEU A 517 -6.84 12.69 5.01
C LEU A 517 -8.27 12.20 5.24
N HIS A 518 -9.25 12.76 4.52
CA HIS A 518 -10.64 12.34 4.66
C HIS A 518 -10.84 10.90 4.17
N LEU A 519 -10.20 10.49 3.06
CA LEU A 519 -10.23 9.10 2.61
C LEU A 519 -9.61 8.17 3.64
N LYS A 520 -8.45 8.50 4.22
CA LYS A 520 -7.89 7.74 5.34
C LYS A 520 -8.89 7.65 6.49
N CYS A 521 -9.56 8.75 6.83
CA CYS A 521 -10.48 8.76 7.95
C CYS A 521 -11.77 7.96 7.67
N SER A 522 -12.24 7.88 6.42
CA SER A 522 -13.39 7.03 6.05
C SER A 522 -13.05 5.52 6.05
N HIS A 523 -11.75 5.19 6.08
CA HIS A 523 -11.24 3.81 6.04
C HIS A 523 -10.69 3.32 7.37
N TYR A 524 -10.81 4.11 8.43
CA TYR A 524 -10.47 3.72 9.80
C TYR A 524 -11.65 4.06 10.70
N PHE A 525 -11.88 3.25 11.72
CA PHE A 525 -12.96 3.46 12.67
C PHE A 525 -12.49 3.30 14.11
N ILE A 526 -13.28 3.84 15.03
CA ILE A 526 -13.19 3.59 16.48
C ILE A 526 -14.51 2.96 16.90
N LEU A 527 -14.43 1.82 17.56
CA LEU A 527 -15.56 1.09 18.09
C LEU A 527 -15.43 1.00 19.60
N VAL A 528 -16.53 1.23 20.31
CA VAL A 528 -16.65 0.99 21.73
C VAL A 528 -17.82 0.04 21.98
N ALA A 529 -17.51 -1.14 22.49
CA ALA A 529 -18.49 -2.06 23.05
C ALA A 529 -18.45 -1.98 24.58
N SER A 530 -19.60 -2.13 25.26
CA SER A 530 -19.67 -2.02 26.73
C SER A 530 -20.61 -3.04 27.35
N GLN A 531 -20.30 -3.41 28.59
CA GLN A 531 -21.07 -4.32 29.44
C GLN A 531 -21.15 -3.80 30.88
N GLY A 532 -22.00 -4.44 31.69
CA GLY A 532 -22.17 -4.08 33.10
C GLY A 532 -22.71 -2.65 33.28
N PHE A 533 -22.25 -1.96 34.33
CA PHE A 533 -22.65 -0.56 34.56
C PHE A 533 -22.05 0.40 33.51
N LEU A 534 -20.92 0.04 32.89
CA LEU A 534 -20.29 0.86 31.84
C LEU A 534 -21.13 0.95 30.57
N ALA A 535 -22.08 0.02 30.36
CA ALA A 535 -23.05 0.08 29.27
C ALA A 535 -24.11 1.19 29.45
N GLU A 536 -24.28 1.72 30.66
CA GLU A 536 -25.20 2.84 30.96
C GLU A 536 -24.57 4.21 30.66
N HIS A 537 -23.26 4.23 30.44
CA HIS A 537 -22.47 5.43 30.14
C HIS A 537 -21.89 5.34 28.73
N PRO A 538 -22.54 5.93 27.70
CA PRO A 538 -22.03 5.87 26.34
C PRO A 538 -20.73 6.67 26.19
N CYS A 539 -19.67 6.00 25.72
CA CYS A 539 -18.34 6.60 25.54
C CYS A 539 -18.21 7.45 24.26
N LEU A 540 -18.89 7.03 23.19
CA LEU A 540 -18.94 7.75 21.92
C LEU A 540 -20.27 8.49 21.85
N CYS A 541 -20.21 9.82 21.92
CA CYS A 541 -21.39 10.65 21.85
C CYS A 541 -22.09 10.52 20.47
N PRO A 542 -23.42 10.71 20.42
CA PRO A 542 -24.06 11.00 19.15
C PRO A 542 -23.46 12.28 18.54
N VAL A 543 -23.38 12.34 17.22
CA VAL A 543 -23.03 13.59 16.51
C VAL A 543 -24.00 14.67 17.01
N PRO A 544 -23.52 15.78 17.58
CA PRO A 544 -24.41 16.81 18.12
C PRO A 544 -25.38 17.28 17.03
N GLU A 545 -26.66 17.53 17.38
CA GLU A 545 -27.64 18.13 16.46
C GLU A 545 -27.15 19.46 15.84
N ARG A 546 -26.19 20.14 16.50
CA ARG A 546 -25.55 21.37 16.01
C ARG A 546 -24.62 21.16 14.81
N CYS A 547 -24.24 19.91 14.52
CA CYS A 547 -23.60 19.53 13.27
C CYS A 547 -24.67 19.16 12.25
N THR A 548 -25.63 20.06 11.99
CA THR A 548 -26.61 19.90 10.90
C THR A 548 -25.90 19.75 9.53
N GLU A 549 -24.66 20.22 9.42
CA GLU A 549 -23.76 19.97 8.28
C GLU A 549 -23.40 18.48 8.07
N PHE A 550 -23.56 17.64 9.13
CA PHE A 550 -23.39 16.18 9.12
C PHE A 550 -24.70 15.40 9.05
N GLU A 551 -25.87 16.05 9.11
CA GLU A 551 -27.14 15.34 9.01
C GLU A 551 -27.20 14.64 7.66
N MET A 552 -26.85 13.35 7.68
CA MET A 552 -26.92 12.49 6.53
C MET A 552 -28.40 12.35 6.18
N GLY A 553 -28.82 12.98 5.09
CA GLY A 553 -29.92 12.45 4.31
C GLY A 553 -29.64 10.98 3.97
N PRO A 554 -30.67 10.16 3.74
CA PRO A 554 -30.49 8.78 3.30
C PRO A 554 -29.53 8.72 2.11
N ARG A 555 -28.69 7.67 2.04
CA ARG A 555 -27.74 7.44 0.94
C ARG A 555 -28.46 7.75 -0.39
N PRO A 556 -27.87 8.56 -1.29
CA PRO A 556 -28.48 8.81 -2.58
C PRO A 556 -28.71 7.47 -3.26
N VAL A 557 -29.96 7.15 -3.56
CA VAL A 557 -30.29 5.99 -4.37
C VAL A 557 -30.03 6.41 -5.80
N PRO A 558 -29.04 5.82 -6.49
CA PRO A 558 -28.77 6.17 -7.87
C PRO A 558 -29.99 5.87 -8.72
N SER A 559 -30.39 6.80 -9.59
CA SER A 559 -31.47 6.56 -10.55
C SER A 559 -31.04 5.68 -11.72
N GLY A 560 -29.74 5.45 -11.88
CA GLY A 560 -29.17 4.56 -12.88
C GLY A 560 -27.65 4.60 -12.86
N SER A 561 -27.05 3.89 -13.82
CA SER A 561 -25.61 3.85 -14.01
C SER A 561 -25.24 4.42 -15.39
N LEU A 562 -24.17 5.21 -15.44
CA LEU A 562 -23.65 5.83 -16.66
C LEU A 562 -22.52 4.96 -17.20
N ALA A 563 -22.65 4.54 -18.46
CA ALA A 563 -21.59 3.81 -19.12
C ALA A 563 -20.30 4.66 -19.14
N ALA A 564 -19.20 4.07 -18.65
CA ALA A 564 -17.88 4.66 -18.73
C ALA A 564 -16.93 3.72 -19.49
N VAL A 565 -16.23 4.28 -20.46
CA VAL A 565 -15.29 3.55 -21.30
C VAL A 565 -13.93 4.22 -21.23
N PRO A 566 -12.84 3.45 -21.34
CA PRO A 566 -11.53 4.05 -21.40
C PRO A 566 -11.39 4.90 -22.67
N PHE A 567 -10.61 5.96 -22.58
CA PHE A 567 -10.29 6.77 -23.75
C PHE A 567 -9.68 5.89 -24.86
N PRO A 568 -10.12 6.05 -26.12
CA PRO A 568 -9.85 5.08 -27.18
C PRO A 568 -8.38 5.02 -27.60
N VAL A 569 -7.61 6.09 -27.35
CA VAL A 569 -6.19 6.19 -27.69
C VAL A 569 -5.34 6.17 -26.42
N PRO A 570 -4.20 5.44 -26.39
CA PRO A 570 -3.29 5.50 -25.27
C PRO A 570 -2.74 6.92 -25.08
N VAL A 571 -3.01 7.52 -23.91
CA VAL A 571 -2.50 8.86 -23.57
C VAL A 571 -1.48 8.76 -22.45
N THR A 572 -0.22 9.00 -22.77
CA THR A 572 0.89 8.81 -21.81
C THR A 572 1.02 9.97 -20.83
N GLY A 573 0.66 11.18 -21.25
CA GLY A 573 0.85 12.39 -20.46
C GLY A 573 -0.20 12.61 -19.37
N LEU A 574 -1.33 11.91 -19.33
CA LEU A 574 -2.47 12.30 -18.46
C LEU A 574 -2.61 11.49 -17.17
N ARG A 575 -1.60 10.68 -16.81
CA ARG A 575 -1.50 10.01 -15.50
C ARG A 575 -1.03 11.00 -14.42
N ARG A 576 -1.95 11.79 -13.88
CA ARG A 576 -1.67 12.88 -12.93
C ARG A 576 -2.89 13.27 -12.08
N PHE A 577 -2.66 13.87 -10.91
CA PHE A 577 -3.69 14.50 -10.10
C PHE A 577 -3.34 15.96 -9.75
N GLY A 578 -4.35 16.76 -9.37
CA GLY A 578 -4.15 18.17 -8.98
C GLY A 578 -3.87 19.12 -10.17
N HIS A 579 -4.10 18.65 -11.39
CA HIS A 579 -4.04 19.42 -12.63
C HIS A 579 -5.36 20.17 -12.90
N ARG A 580 -5.40 20.92 -13.99
CA ARG A 580 -6.64 21.48 -14.56
C ARG A 580 -6.72 21.22 -16.04
N SER A 581 -7.91 20.88 -16.51
CA SER A 581 -8.19 20.66 -17.93
C SER A 581 -9.41 21.48 -18.35
N CYS A 582 -9.38 22.05 -19.54
CA CYS A 582 -10.52 22.73 -20.13
C CYS A 582 -10.54 22.55 -21.65
N HIS A 583 -11.71 22.84 -22.24
CA HIS A 583 -11.87 22.89 -23.69
C HIS A 583 -11.06 24.05 -24.29
N MET A 584 -10.60 23.86 -25.52
CA MET A 584 -9.88 24.81 -26.35
C MET A 584 -10.65 24.99 -27.67
N ALA A 585 -10.66 26.20 -28.23
CA ALA A 585 -11.51 26.58 -29.37
C ALA A 585 -11.42 25.68 -30.63
N SER A 586 -10.39 24.84 -30.77
CA SER A 586 -10.13 23.94 -31.88
C SER A 586 -10.60 22.49 -31.65
N HIS A 587 -11.69 22.28 -30.90
CA HIS A 587 -12.14 20.94 -30.46
C HIS A 587 -11.05 20.15 -29.72
N GLY A 588 -10.21 20.89 -28.98
CA GLY A 588 -9.09 20.35 -28.23
C GLY A 588 -9.31 20.41 -26.72
N VAL A 589 -8.53 19.63 -25.98
CA VAL A 589 -8.45 19.69 -24.53
C VAL A 589 -7.02 20.02 -24.13
N VAL A 590 -6.84 21.12 -23.41
CA VAL A 590 -5.56 21.45 -22.77
C VAL A 590 -5.59 21.04 -21.31
N THR A 591 -4.51 20.45 -20.82
CA THR A 591 -4.30 20.07 -19.43
C THR A 591 -2.99 20.66 -18.92
N THR A 592 -3.04 21.32 -17.76
CA THR A 592 -1.90 22.07 -17.21
C THR A 592 -1.51 21.57 -15.82
N GLY A 593 -0.20 21.41 -15.62
CA GLY A 593 0.39 21.04 -14.33
C GLY A 593 -0.03 19.66 -13.85
N GLY A 594 -0.09 19.49 -12.53
CA GLY A 594 -0.39 18.23 -11.87
C GLY A 594 0.84 17.61 -11.21
N PHE A 595 0.58 16.66 -10.32
CA PHE A 595 1.56 15.71 -9.81
C PHE A 595 1.28 14.37 -10.50
N GLY A 596 2.29 13.80 -11.15
CA GLY A 596 2.13 12.60 -11.95
C GLY A 596 3.45 11.89 -12.15
N GLU A 597 3.49 10.98 -13.12
CA GLU A 597 4.67 10.15 -13.38
C GLU A 597 5.47 10.66 -14.58
N LYS A 598 6.79 10.75 -14.42
CA LYS A 598 7.75 10.99 -15.51
C LYS A 598 9.00 10.17 -15.23
N ASP A 599 9.44 9.40 -16.23
CA ASP A 599 10.60 8.50 -16.14
C ASP A 599 10.55 7.52 -14.95
N GLY A 600 9.37 6.98 -14.65
CA GLY A 600 9.16 6.04 -13.54
C GLY A 600 9.18 6.67 -12.15
N ARG A 601 9.18 8.00 -12.04
CA ARG A 601 9.16 8.73 -10.76
C ARG A 601 7.94 9.64 -10.67
N HIS A 602 7.31 9.63 -9.50
CA HIS A 602 6.25 10.59 -9.22
C HIS A 602 6.85 11.96 -8.88
N GLN A 603 6.45 12.97 -9.65
CA GLN A 603 6.92 14.34 -9.47
C GLN A 603 5.90 15.37 -9.93
N ARG A 604 6.18 16.63 -9.59
CA ARG A 604 5.47 17.79 -10.13
C ARG A 604 5.77 17.92 -11.61
N LEU A 605 4.73 18.10 -12.40
CA LEU A 605 4.84 18.21 -13.85
C LEU A 605 4.95 19.70 -14.24
N MET A 606 5.96 19.99 -15.06
CA MET A 606 6.29 21.32 -15.59
C MET A 606 5.87 21.45 -17.06
N ASP A 607 5.05 20.51 -17.52
CA ASP A 607 4.52 20.45 -18.87
C ASP A 607 3.01 20.76 -18.89
N LEU A 608 2.55 21.12 -20.07
CA LEU A 608 1.15 21.09 -20.44
C LEU A 608 0.94 20.01 -21.49
N HIS A 609 -0.26 19.46 -21.54
CA HIS A 609 -0.65 18.41 -22.46
C HIS A 609 -1.85 18.87 -23.29
N VAL A 610 -1.79 18.68 -24.60
CA VAL A 610 -2.85 19.02 -25.53
C VAL A 610 -3.33 17.74 -26.20
N LEU A 611 -4.64 17.53 -26.16
CA LEU A 611 -5.34 16.57 -27.00
C LEU A 611 -6.11 17.35 -28.06
N LEU A 612 -5.94 17.01 -29.33
CA LEU A 612 -6.76 17.55 -30.41
C LEU A 612 -7.60 16.45 -31.04
N ARG A 613 -8.76 16.87 -31.53
CA ARG A 613 -9.64 16.04 -32.33
C ARG A 613 -9.34 16.27 -33.81
N GLY A 614 -8.97 15.20 -34.52
CA GLY A 614 -8.82 15.17 -35.98
C GLY A 614 -10.13 14.77 -36.68
N GLY A 615 -10.03 14.33 -37.93
CA GLY A 615 -11.19 14.04 -38.78
C GLY A 615 -12.08 12.90 -38.27
N ASP A 616 -11.50 11.81 -37.78
CA ASP A 616 -12.22 10.58 -37.39
C ASP A 616 -12.11 10.26 -35.87
N GLY A 617 -11.51 11.13 -35.05
CA GLY A 617 -11.37 10.90 -33.62
C GLY A 617 -10.26 11.70 -32.93
N TRP A 618 -9.88 11.27 -31.72
CA TRP A 618 -8.77 11.83 -30.95
C TRP A 618 -7.44 11.22 -31.42
N ASP A 619 -6.81 11.79 -32.43
CA ASP A 619 -5.64 11.21 -33.10
C ASP A 619 -4.34 12.03 -32.91
N GLN A 620 -4.41 13.19 -32.27
CA GLN A 620 -3.24 14.03 -32.00
C GLN A 620 -3.09 14.33 -30.49
N GLU A 621 -1.95 13.94 -29.93
CA GLU A 621 -1.52 14.36 -28.59
C GLU A 621 -0.14 15.01 -28.62
N GLN A 622 0.05 16.05 -27.81
CA GLN A 622 1.36 16.67 -27.63
C GLN A 622 1.58 17.08 -26.18
N THR A 623 2.73 16.71 -25.64
CA THR A 623 3.27 17.29 -24.40
C THR A 623 4.18 18.45 -24.75
N MET A 624 4.00 19.59 -24.08
CA MET A 624 4.75 20.81 -24.32
C MET A 624 5.38 21.34 -23.04
N GLU A 625 6.59 21.87 -23.16
CA GLU A 625 7.24 22.63 -22.10
C GLU A 625 6.65 24.05 -22.02
N GLY A 626 6.91 24.75 -20.92
CA GLY A 626 6.48 26.13 -20.71
C GLY A 626 5.42 26.32 -19.62
N TRP A 627 5.09 25.26 -18.87
CA TRP A 627 4.31 25.38 -17.63
C TRP A 627 5.26 25.58 -16.44
N ASP A 628 4.92 26.48 -15.52
CA ASP A 628 5.76 26.81 -14.37
C ASP A 628 5.70 25.77 -13.22
N GLY A 629 4.80 24.78 -13.35
CA GLY A 629 4.61 23.72 -12.37
C GLY A 629 3.62 24.07 -11.25
N ARG A 630 2.88 25.17 -11.33
CA ARG A 630 1.83 25.46 -10.33
C ARG A 630 0.75 24.37 -10.34
N LEU A 631 0.17 24.14 -9.17
CA LEU A 631 -0.95 23.21 -8.94
C LEU A 631 -2.14 23.97 -8.38
N LEU A 632 -3.33 23.38 -8.54
CA LEU A 632 -4.57 23.86 -7.90
C LEU A 632 -4.89 25.32 -8.22
N HIS A 633 -4.43 25.80 -9.38
CA HIS A 633 -4.85 27.03 -10.04
C HIS A 633 -6.27 26.88 -10.59
N SER A 634 -6.87 28.00 -11.02
CA SER A 634 -8.03 27.98 -11.91
C SER A 634 -7.56 28.00 -13.36
N LEU A 635 -8.36 27.45 -14.27
CA LEU A 635 -8.11 27.45 -15.72
C LEU A 635 -9.45 27.76 -16.40
N THR A 636 -9.60 28.97 -16.90
CA THR A 636 -10.87 29.50 -17.41
C THR A 636 -10.74 29.78 -18.91
N PRO A 637 -11.43 29.04 -19.79
CA PRO A 637 -11.53 29.41 -21.19
C PRO A 637 -12.30 30.73 -21.30
N LEU A 638 -11.76 31.69 -22.04
CA LEU A 638 -12.37 33.00 -22.25
C LEU A 638 -13.12 33.04 -23.58
N SER A 639 -14.28 33.69 -23.59
CA SER A 639 -15.06 33.93 -24.79
C SER A 639 -14.34 34.86 -25.78
N GLU A 640 -14.90 34.99 -26.99
CA GLU A 640 -14.38 35.84 -28.08
C GLU A 640 -12.95 35.52 -28.54
N GLY A 641 -12.48 34.28 -28.31
CA GLY A 641 -11.15 33.85 -28.74
C GLY A 641 -10.00 34.49 -27.94
N ARG A 642 -10.28 35.03 -26.75
CA ARG A 642 -9.29 35.68 -25.86
C ARG A 642 -8.30 34.71 -25.20
N GLY A 643 -8.36 33.42 -25.54
CA GLY A 643 -7.48 32.39 -25.00
C GLY A 643 -8.01 31.77 -23.70
N ILE A 644 -7.13 31.19 -22.91
CA ILE A 644 -7.45 30.50 -21.66
C ILE A 644 -6.63 31.13 -20.53
N LEU A 645 -7.30 31.65 -19.50
CA LEU A 645 -6.67 32.33 -18.38
C LEU A 645 -6.42 31.35 -17.22
N ALA A 646 -5.18 31.29 -16.75
CA ALA A 646 -4.82 30.59 -15.52
C ALA A 646 -4.50 31.59 -14.40
N LEU A 647 -5.20 31.46 -13.27
CA LEU A 647 -5.04 32.35 -12.11
C LEU A 647 -4.64 31.59 -10.84
N GLY A 648 -3.78 32.23 -10.04
CA GLY A 648 -3.30 31.75 -8.75
C GLY A 648 -2.65 30.36 -8.83
N GLY A 649 -2.89 29.52 -7.83
CA GLY A 649 -2.25 28.22 -7.68
C GLY A 649 -1.07 28.26 -6.70
N ARG A 650 -0.33 27.16 -6.58
CA ARG A 650 0.80 27.06 -5.66
C ARG A 650 1.91 26.09 -6.10
N PHE A 651 3.10 26.32 -5.56
CA PHE A 651 4.25 25.41 -5.64
C PHE A 651 4.42 24.56 -4.38
N SER A 652 4.06 25.09 -3.21
CA SER A 652 3.98 24.36 -1.93
C SER A 652 2.87 24.99 -1.10
N PRO A 653 2.38 24.36 -0.01
CA PRO A 653 1.37 24.95 0.85
C PRO A 653 1.78 26.30 1.49
N THR A 654 3.06 26.67 1.41
CA THR A 654 3.61 27.96 1.89
C THR A 654 4.06 28.88 0.78
N ARG A 655 4.10 28.41 -0.47
CA ARG A 655 4.60 29.16 -1.64
C ARG A 655 3.52 29.21 -2.72
N PRO A 656 2.61 30.20 -2.66
CA PRO A 656 1.67 30.48 -3.74
C PRO A 656 2.40 30.78 -5.07
N ALA A 657 1.68 30.61 -6.18
CA ALA A 657 2.17 30.96 -7.50
C ALA A 657 1.90 32.45 -7.75
N GLU A 658 2.84 33.11 -8.45
CA GLU A 658 2.76 34.53 -8.77
C GLU A 658 2.37 34.74 -10.24
N GLY A 659 1.63 35.82 -10.49
CA GLY A 659 1.21 36.24 -11.82
C GLY A 659 0.14 35.35 -12.44
N ALA A 660 -0.62 35.96 -13.36
CA ALA A 660 -1.55 35.25 -14.22
C ALA A 660 -0.85 34.73 -15.47
N LEU A 661 -1.35 33.65 -16.06
CA LEU A 661 -0.87 33.14 -17.34
C LEU A 661 -2.02 33.13 -18.34
N ILE A 662 -1.76 33.55 -19.58
CA ILE A 662 -2.69 33.40 -20.70
C ILE A 662 -2.16 32.36 -21.66
N LEU A 663 -3.01 31.41 -22.03
CA LEU A 663 -2.71 30.33 -22.96
C LEU A 663 -3.43 30.61 -24.27
N GLU A 664 -2.67 30.72 -25.35
CA GLU A 664 -3.17 31.02 -26.69
C GLU A 664 -2.88 29.85 -27.61
N HIS A 665 -3.93 29.30 -28.23
CA HIS A 665 -3.78 28.23 -29.22
C HIS A 665 -3.22 28.81 -30.52
N VAL A 666 -2.16 28.20 -31.04
CA VAL A 666 -1.61 28.56 -32.35
C VAL A 666 -2.37 27.78 -33.42
N ALA A 667 -3.07 28.51 -34.31
CA ALA A 667 -3.87 27.91 -35.36
C ALA A 667 -3.07 26.89 -36.21
N GLY A 668 -3.70 25.75 -36.51
CA GLY A 668 -3.14 24.73 -37.40
C GLY A 668 -2.26 23.65 -36.76
N GLY A 669 -2.21 23.53 -35.42
CA GLY A 669 -1.48 22.43 -34.75
C GLY A 669 -1.77 22.29 -33.26
N CYS A 670 -1.04 21.42 -32.55
CA CYS A 670 -1.17 21.20 -31.09
C CYS A 670 -0.45 22.25 -30.23
N THR A 671 0.12 23.29 -30.83
CA THR A 671 0.96 24.27 -30.13
C THR A 671 0.12 25.26 -29.32
N VAL A 672 0.42 25.38 -28.03
CA VAL A 672 -0.12 26.40 -27.13
C VAL A 672 1.01 27.31 -26.65
N LYS A 673 0.84 28.62 -26.82
CA LYS A 673 1.75 29.64 -26.30
C LYS A 673 1.30 30.06 -24.91
N VAL A 674 2.20 30.03 -23.94
CA VAL A 674 1.96 30.49 -22.57
C VAL A 674 2.63 31.86 -22.37
N THR A 675 1.86 32.88 -22.03
CA THR A 675 2.36 34.24 -21.79
C THR A 675 2.04 34.66 -20.36
N GLN A 676 3.03 35.22 -19.64
CA GLN A 676 2.82 35.77 -18.31
C GLN A 676 2.16 37.14 -18.38
N MET A 677 1.14 37.34 -17.55
CA MET A 677 0.36 38.56 -17.44
C MET A 677 0.63 39.23 -16.09
N ASN A 678 0.82 40.56 -16.11
CA ASN A 678 0.99 41.35 -14.91
C ASN A 678 -0.34 41.95 -14.48
N LEU A 679 -1.06 41.24 -13.62
CA LEU A 679 -2.30 41.72 -12.97
C LEU A 679 -1.96 42.29 -11.59
N GLN A 680 -2.48 43.48 -11.29
CA GLN A 680 -2.28 44.13 -9.99
C GLN A 680 -3.63 44.50 -9.35
N PRO A 681 -3.92 44.06 -8.12
CA PRO A 681 -3.08 43.16 -7.30
C PRO A 681 -2.99 41.73 -7.88
N ASP A 682 -1.89 41.05 -7.57
CA ASP A 682 -1.76 39.62 -7.88
C ASP A 682 -2.56 38.77 -6.89
N ILE A 683 -3.04 37.60 -7.32
CA ILE A 683 -3.83 36.71 -6.46
C ILE A 683 -3.00 35.58 -5.86
N GLN A 684 -2.73 35.68 -4.56
CA GLN A 684 -1.92 34.72 -3.83
C GLN A 684 -2.79 33.63 -3.17
N ARG A 685 -3.53 32.88 -3.99
CA ARG A 685 -4.50 31.85 -3.55
C ARG A 685 -4.54 30.61 -4.44
N TRP A 686 -4.96 29.47 -3.89
CA TRP A 686 -5.17 28.22 -4.61
C TRP A 686 -6.47 27.54 -4.16
N ARG A 687 -6.91 26.49 -4.87
CA ARG A 687 -8.20 25.81 -4.63
C ARG A 687 -9.42 26.76 -4.69
N HIS A 688 -9.25 27.93 -5.32
CA HIS A 688 -10.33 28.84 -5.69
C HIS A 688 -10.93 28.39 -7.02
N THR A 689 -12.02 29.02 -7.41
CA THR A 689 -12.57 28.90 -8.76
C THR A 689 -12.56 30.25 -9.46
N ALA A 690 -12.55 30.20 -10.80
CA ALA A 690 -12.63 31.38 -11.65
C ALA A 690 -13.57 31.07 -12.83
N THR A 691 -14.51 31.96 -13.11
CA THR A 691 -15.56 31.74 -14.11
C THR A 691 -15.88 33.03 -14.84
N GLU A 692 -16.08 32.94 -16.16
CA GLU A 692 -16.51 34.08 -16.95
C GLU A 692 -17.99 34.41 -16.68
N VAL A 693 -18.27 35.68 -16.38
CA VAL A 693 -19.59 36.25 -16.10
C VAL A 693 -19.75 37.54 -16.89
N ASP A 694 -20.99 37.94 -17.16
CA ASP A 694 -21.31 39.13 -17.94
C ASP A 694 -22.15 40.10 -17.11
N LEU A 695 -21.75 41.36 -17.08
CA LEU A 695 -22.48 42.43 -16.40
C LEU A 695 -22.56 43.66 -17.28
N SER A 696 -23.80 44.09 -17.59
CA SER A 696 -24.06 45.32 -18.35
C SER A 696 -23.35 45.37 -19.71
N GLY A 697 -23.14 44.23 -20.36
CA GLY A 697 -22.44 44.12 -21.65
C GLY A 697 -20.92 44.09 -21.57
N HIS A 698 -20.35 43.97 -20.36
CA HIS A 698 -18.92 43.75 -20.13
C HIS A 698 -18.68 42.34 -19.58
N SER A 699 -17.59 41.70 -20.03
CA SER A 699 -17.21 40.36 -19.58
C SER A 699 -16.17 40.44 -18.47
N TYR A 700 -16.38 39.65 -17.42
CA TYR A 700 -15.52 39.57 -16.25
C TYR A 700 -15.11 38.13 -15.97
N VAL A 701 -13.92 37.94 -15.42
CA VAL A 701 -13.59 36.71 -14.70
C VAL A 701 -13.89 36.92 -13.22
N PHE A 702 -14.93 36.23 -12.74
CA PHE A 702 -15.32 36.17 -11.35
C PHE A 702 -14.52 35.10 -10.61
N VAL A 703 -13.79 35.52 -9.58
CA VAL A 703 -13.00 34.64 -8.70
C VAL A 703 -13.67 34.58 -7.32
N PHE A 704 -13.88 33.37 -6.81
CA PHE A 704 -14.48 33.15 -5.50
C PHE A 704 -13.66 32.19 -4.64
N GLY A 705 -13.58 32.52 -3.35
CA GLY A 705 -13.04 31.66 -2.29
C GLY A 705 -11.61 31.18 -2.52
N GLY A 706 -11.36 29.91 -2.18
CA GLY A 706 -10.02 29.33 -2.15
C GLY A 706 -9.35 29.51 -0.80
N ARG A 707 -8.03 29.35 -0.76
CA ARG A 707 -7.23 29.52 0.46
C ARG A 707 -5.88 30.16 0.17
N SER A 708 -5.29 30.73 1.22
CA SER A 708 -3.98 31.37 1.18
C SER A 708 -3.08 30.79 2.28
N VAL A 709 -1.85 31.29 2.38
CA VAL A 709 -0.92 30.89 3.44
C VAL A 709 -1.46 31.24 4.83
N SER A 710 -2.17 32.38 4.96
CA SER A 710 -2.68 32.88 6.24
C SER A 710 -4.14 32.53 6.52
N THR A 711 -4.93 32.20 5.49
CA THR A 711 -6.38 32.05 5.61
C THR A 711 -6.84 30.68 5.14
N LEU A 712 -7.52 29.94 6.02
CA LEU A 712 -7.94 28.55 5.81
C LEU A 712 -8.88 28.37 4.63
N ALA A 713 -9.85 29.28 4.53
CA ALA A 713 -10.87 29.35 3.50
C ALA A 713 -11.28 30.82 3.33
N LEU A 714 -11.40 31.27 2.08
CA LEU A 714 -11.73 32.64 1.71
C LEU A 714 -13.21 32.75 1.33
N GLN A 715 -13.80 33.94 1.50
CA GLN A 715 -15.20 34.24 1.17
C GLN A 715 -15.34 35.38 0.14
N ASP A 716 -14.24 36.04 -0.19
CA ASP A 716 -14.27 37.24 -1.00
C ASP A 716 -14.59 36.94 -2.48
N SER A 717 -15.14 37.97 -3.13
CA SER A 717 -15.51 38.00 -4.55
C SER A 717 -14.60 39.00 -5.26
N MET A 718 -13.93 38.58 -6.32
CA MET A 718 -13.08 39.46 -7.14
C MET A 718 -13.52 39.40 -8.60
N PHE A 719 -13.48 40.53 -9.30
CA PHE A 719 -13.92 40.64 -10.69
C PHE A 719 -12.80 41.26 -11.54
N LEU A 720 -12.27 40.48 -12.48
CA LEU A 720 -11.28 40.94 -13.45
C LEU A 720 -12.02 41.33 -14.74
N CYS A 721 -12.05 42.62 -15.08
CA CYS A 721 -12.60 43.11 -16.34
C CYS A 721 -11.71 42.66 -17.50
N LEU A 722 -12.27 41.93 -18.46
CA LEU A 722 -11.50 41.36 -19.58
C LEU A 722 -11.09 42.41 -20.62
N GLU A 723 -11.85 43.50 -20.76
CA GLU A 723 -11.55 44.58 -21.69
C GLU A 723 -10.40 45.46 -21.20
N LYS A 724 -10.34 45.71 -19.88
CA LYS A 724 -9.29 46.53 -19.25
C LYS A 724 -8.11 45.72 -18.72
N MET A 725 -8.30 44.42 -18.53
CA MET A 725 -7.38 43.53 -17.80
C MET A 725 -7.03 44.10 -16.41
N SER A 726 -8.02 44.65 -15.71
CA SER A 726 -7.90 45.23 -14.37
C SER A 726 -8.98 44.71 -13.44
N TRP A 727 -8.66 44.67 -12.14
CA TRP A 727 -9.65 44.33 -11.10
C TRP A 727 -10.59 45.51 -10.88
N ASP A 728 -11.89 45.25 -11.04
CA ASP A 728 -12.95 46.24 -10.86
C ASP A 728 -13.74 45.93 -9.58
N GLN A 729 -14.24 46.98 -8.93
CA GLN A 729 -15.19 46.84 -7.82
C GLN A 729 -16.59 46.67 -8.41
N VAL A 730 -17.17 45.49 -8.24
CA VAL A 730 -18.52 45.17 -8.69
C VAL A 730 -19.41 45.00 -7.47
N GLU A 731 -20.55 45.68 -7.48
CA GLU A 731 -21.54 45.55 -6.42
C GLU A 731 -22.20 44.17 -6.46
N VAL A 732 -22.18 43.50 -5.31
CA VAL A 732 -22.85 42.20 -5.12
C VAL A 732 -23.70 42.28 -3.86
N SER A 733 -24.99 41.98 -4.00
CA SER A 733 -25.97 41.98 -2.91
C SER A 733 -26.40 40.56 -2.54
N GLY A 734 -27.18 40.41 -1.46
CA GLY A 734 -27.64 39.12 -0.96
C GLY A 734 -26.67 38.44 0.01
N CYS A 735 -26.96 37.19 0.37
CA CYS A 735 -26.16 36.42 1.33
C CYS A 735 -25.09 35.60 0.58
N PRO A 736 -23.79 35.94 0.68
CA PRO A 736 -22.75 35.20 0.01
C PRO A 736 -22.58 33.80 0.61
N PRO A 737 -22.05 32.83 -0.15
CA PRO A 737 -21.69 31.52 0.38
C PRO A 737 -20.71 31.67 1.55
N ALA A 738 -20.76 30.78 2.54
CA ALA A 738 -19.73 30.71 3.59
C ALA A 738 -18.32 30.51 3.00
N ALA A 739 -17.29 30.96 3.74
CA ALA A 739 -15.89 30.83 3.36
C ALA A 739 -15.52 29.37 3.02
N ARG A 740 -14.96 29.14 1.83
CA ARG A 740 -14.72 27.79 1.32
C ARG A 740 -13.57 27.72 0.31
N HIS A 741 -12.99 26.54 0.18
CA HIS A 741 -12.08 26.18 -0.90
C HIS A 741 -12.48 24.86 -1.54
N SER A 742 -11.87 24.50 -2.67
CA SER A 742 -12.17 23.23 -3.37
C SER A 742 -13.64 23.05 -3.73
N HIS A 743 -14.38 24.14 -3.90
CA HIS A 743 -15.71 24.11 -4.53
C HIS A 743 -15.53 24.08 -6.05
N SER A 744 -16.61 23.87 -6.77
CA SER A 744 -16.65 24.02 -8.22
C SER A 744 -17.53 25.21 -8.62
N SER A 745 -17.29 25.74 -9.83
CA SER A 745 -18.05 26.85 -10.36
C SER A 745 -18.29 26.72 -11.87
N CYS A 746 -19.43 27.25 -12.33
CA CYS A 746 -19.80 27.30 -13.74
C CYS A 746 -20.51 28.60 -14.08
N SER A 747 -20.43 29.03 -15.33
CA SER A 747 -21.23 30.16 -15.82
C SER A 747 -22.68 29.72 -16.02
N TRP A 748 -23.63 30.57 -15.67
CA TRP A 748 -25.06 30.34 -15.95
C TRP A 748 -25.82 31.66 -16.05
N LYS A 749 -26.49 31.88 -17.18
CA LYS A 749 -27.32 33.08 -17.46
C LYS A 749 -26.59 34.41 -17.19
N GLY A 750 -25.32 34.51 -17.63
CA GLY A 750 -24.45 35.68 -17.41
C GLY A 750 -23.91 35.80 -15.98
N GLY A 751 -24.31 34.93 -15.07
CA GLY A 751 -23.80 34.85 -13.70
C GLY A 751 -22.97 33.59 -13.47
N ALA A 752 -22.86 33.16 -12.20
CA ALA A 752 -22.11 31.97 -11.82
C ALA A 752 -22.89 31.08 -10.84
N VAL A 753 -22.61 29.79 -10.88
CA VAL A 753 -23.08 28.80 -9.90
C VAL A 753 -21.88 28.34 -9.08
N ILE A 754 -22.00 28.33 -7.76
CA ILE A 754 -21.00 27.82 -6.82
C ILE A 754 -21.60 26.61 -6.11
N SER A 755 -20.92 25.46 -6.15
CA SER A 755 -21.42 24.23 -5.52
C SER A 755 -20.39 23.56 -4.60
N GLY A 756 -20.87 23.12 -3.44
CA GLY A 756 -20.09 22.39 -2.44
C GLY A 756 -18.84 23.11 -1.94
N GLY A 757 -17.77 22.35 -1.73
CA GLY A 757 -16.48 22.84 -1.22
C GLY A 757 -16.25 22.51 0.25
N LEU A 758 -15.00 22.69 0.69
CA LEU A 758 -14.59 22.49 2.07
C LEU A 758 -14.63 23.83 2.83
N LEU A 759 -15.38 23.85 3.94
CA LEU A 759 -15.55 25.02 4.79
C LEU A 759 -14.35 25.21 5.73
N GLN A 760 -14.30 26.36 6.39
CA GLN A 760 -13.28 26.63 7.43
C GLN A 760 -13.31 25.62 8.60
N SER A 761 -14.47 25.03 8.88
CA SER A 761 -14.63 23.94 9.86
C SER A 761 -13.89 22.66 9.46
N GLY A 762 -13.45 22.53 8.21
CA GLY A 762 -12.91 21.29 7.64
C GLY A 762 -14.00 20.36 7.12
N LEU A 763 -15.26 20.80 7.09
CA LEU A 763 -16.39 19.98 6.65
C LEU A 763 -16.78 20.28 5.20
N PRO A 764 -17.19 19.26 4.42
CA PRO A 764 -17.77 19.48 3.09
C PRO A 764 -19.13 20.18 3.18
N SER A 765 -19.46 21.00 2.19
CA SER A 765 -20.78 21.61 2.06
C SER A 765 -21.61 20.92 0.98
N ALA A 766 -22.94 20.86 1.18
CA ALA A 766 -23.92 20.46 0.16
C ALA A 766 -24.54 21.65 -0.58
N SER A 767 -24.22 22.88 -0.18
CA SER A 767 -24.92 24.07 -0.66
C SER A 767 -24.61 24.41 -2.12
N ILE A 768 -25.64 24.88 -2.83
CA ILE A 768 -25.55 25.52 -4.15
C ILE A 768 -25.93 26.99 -4.00
N HIS A 769 -25.09 27.88 -4.53
CA HIS A 769 -25.34 29.31 -4.57
C HIS A 769 -25.26 29.81 -6.00
N LEU A 770 -26.19 30.70 -6.34
CA LEU A 770 -26.35 31.33 -7.64
C LEU A 770 -25.96 32.79 -7.49
N LEU A 771 -24.96 33.23 -8.25
CA LEU A 771 -24.66 34.63 -8.47
C LEU A 771 -25.49 35.08 -9.67
N MET A 772 -26.68 35.60 -9.42
CA MET A 772 -27.62 35.98 -10.48
C MET A 772 -27.34 37.38 -11.01
N LEU A 773 -27.42 37.53 -12.34
CA LEU A 773 -27.36 38.84 -12.98
C LEU A 773 -28.63 39.65 -12.71
N ARG A 774 -28.50 40.78 -12.02
CA ARG A 774 -29.57 41.74 -11.70
C ARG A 774 -29.09 43.14 -12.06
N THR A 775 -29.05 43.46 -13.35
CA THR A 775 -28.54 44.74 -13.87
C THR A 775 -29.07 45.93 -13.03
N PRO A 776 -28.18 46.75 -12.42
CA PRO A 776 -26.75 46.89 -12.71
C PRO A 776 -25.76 46.09 -11.84
N HIS A 777 -26.20 45.15 -11.00
CA HIS A 777 -25.36 44.42 -10.03
C HIS A 777 -25.57 42.89 -10.09
N PHE A 778 -24.83 42.14 -9.26
CA PHE A 778 -25.10 40.71 -9.03
C PHE A 778 -25.82 40.49 -7.70
N LEU A 779 -26.65 39.45 -7.63
CA LEU A 779 -27.38 39.04 -6.43
C LEU A 779 -27.05 37.58 -6.08
N TRP A 780 -26.60 37.34 -4.86
CA TRP A 780 -26.49 35.99 -4.32
C TRP A 780 -27.85 35.42 -3.94
N GLN A 781 -28.11 34.20 -4.37
CA GLN A 781 -29.27 33.40 -3.99
C GLN A 781 -28.84 31.95 -3.72
N GLN A 782 -29.24 31.39 -2.58
CA GLN A 782 -29.07 29.97 -2.30
C GLN A 782 -30.16 29.16 -3.03
N LEU A 783 -29.77 28.05 -3.65
CA LEU A 783 -30.70 27.09 -4.25
C LEU A 783 -30.87 25.92 -3.30
N GLU A 784 -32.09 25.74 -2.81
CA GLU A 784 -32.48 24.56 -2.05
C GLU A 784 -32.66 23.37 -3.01
N THR A 785 -32.26 22.18 -2.56
CA THR A 785 -32.28 20.97 -3.39
C THR A 785 -33.19 19.90 -2.83
N ILE A 786 -33.87 19.18 -3.72
CA ILE A 786 -34.80 18.11 -3.36
C ILE A 786 -34.52 16.88 -4.25
N PRO A 787 -34.08 15.74 -3.68
CA PRO A 787 -33.60 15.59 -2.30
C PRO A 787 -32.36 16.44 -2.01
N ALA A 788 -32.04 16.60 -0.73
CA ALA A 788 -30.83 17.30 -0.30
C ALA A 788 -29.58 16.63 -0.88
N LEU A 789 -28.63 17.45 -1.35
CA LEU A 789 -27.38 16.96 -1.91
C LEU A 789 -26.46 16.34 -0.87
N THR A 790 -25.69 15.33 -1.29
CA THR A 790 -24.57 14.85 -0.48
C THR A 790 -23.46 15.90 -0.44
N PRO A 791 -23.02 16.34 0.75
CA PRO A 791 -21.91 17.26 0.90
C PRO A 791 -20.64 16.75 0.22
N ARG A 792 -19.98 17.60 -0.59
CA ARG A 792 -18.79 17.21 -1.35
C ARG A 792 -17.84 18.37 -1.63
N TYR A 793 -16.57 18.04 -1.87
CA TYR A 793 -15.56 18.99 -2.33
C TYR A 793 -14.57 18.34 -3.31
N SER A 794 -13.80 19.16 -4.01
CA SER A 794 -12.85 18.74 -5.04
C SER A 794 -13.48 17.92 -6.18
N HIS A 795 -14.79 18.09 -6.37
CA HIS A 795 -15.51 17.69 -7.58
C HIS A 795 -15.32 18.74 -8.68
N SER A 796 -15.67 18.35 -9.90
CA SER A 796 -15.82 19.29 -11.02
C SER A 796 -17.30 19.50 -11.32
N SER A 797 -17.65 20.56 -12.05
CA SER A 797 -19.04 20.82 -12.44
C SER A 797 -19.14 21.39 -13.84
N HIS A 798 -20.31 21.18 -14.46
CA HIS A 798 -20.67 21.71 -15.77
C HIS A 798 -22.14 22.12 -15.79
N VAL A 799 -22.48 23.12 -16.61
CA VAL A 799 -23.88 23.51 -16.86
C VAL A 799 -24.20 23.22 -18.31
N LEU A 800 -25.27 22.45 -18.55
CA LEU A 800 -25.83 22.18 -19.88
C LEU A 800 -27.32 22.54 -19.86
N GLY A 801 -27.66 23.64 -20.54
CA GLY A 801 -28.99 24.25 -20.45
C GLY A 801 -29.30 24.72 -19.02
N GLU A 802 -30.32 24.12 -18.42
CA GLU A 802 -30.78 24.42 -17.05
C GLU A 802 -30.32 23.36 -16.02
N LYS A 803 -29.40 22.47 -16.42
CA LYS A 803 -28.93 21.35 -15.60
C LYS A 803 -27.48 21.59 -15.18
N LEU A 804 -27.23 21.53 -13.88
CA LEU A 804 -25.91 21.47 -13.29
C LEU A 804 -25.49 20.02 -13.08
N LEU A 805 -24.33 19.64 -13.59
CA LEU A 805 -23.70 18.34 -13.37
C LEU A 805 -22.60 18.49 -12.34
N LEU A 806 -22.59 17.65 -11.31
CA LEU A 806 -21.53 17.55 -10.30
C LEU A 806 -20.82 16.22 -10.47
N VAL A 807 -19.51 16.24 -10.72
CA VAL A 807 -18.75 15.05 -11.14
C VAL A 807 -17.66 14.73 -10.13
N GLY A 808 -17.74 13.55 -9.51
CA GLY A 808 -16.72 13.04 -8.60
C GLY A 808 -16.59 13.84 -7.30
N GLY A 809 -15.35 13.96 -6.82
CA GLY A 809 -14.98 14.66 -5.59
C GLY A 809 -14.77 13.73 -4.39
N ILE A 810 -14.80 14.30 -3.20
CA ILE A 810 -14.77 13.59 -1.93
C ILE A 810 -16.09 13.81 -1.21
N TRP A 811 -16.76 12.71 -0.89
CA TRP A 811 -17.89 12.63 0.03
C TRP A 811 -17.47 11.81 1.25
N VAL A 812 -17.61 12.37 2.45
CA VAL A 812 -16.87 11.88 3.62
C VAL A 812 -17.48 10.61 4.25
N HIS A 813 -18.74 10.27 3.91
CA HIS A 813 -19.50 9.15 4.50
C HIS A 813 -20.05 8.11 3.51
N CYS A 814 -19.69 8.20 2.22
CA CYS A 814 -20.27 7.29 1.24
C CYS A 814 -19.26 6.24 0.75
N ARG A 815 -19.76 5.00 0.66
CA ARG A 815 -18.98 3.76 0.48
C ARG A 815 -18.78 3.36 -0.97
N SER A 816 -19.11 4.25 -1.90
CA SER A 816 -18.94 4.03 -3.33
C SER A 816 -18.09 5.14 -3.93
N VAL A 817 -17.68 4.94 -5.17
CA VAL A 817 -17.08 6.00 -5.97
C VAL A 817 -18.14 7.09 -6.17
N PRO A 818 -17.84 8.38 -5.91
CA PRO A 818 -18.78 9.44 -6.20
C PRO A 818 -19.13 9.44 -7.69
N GLY A 819 -20.43 9.52 -7.97
CA GLY A 819 -20.95 9.44 -9.32
C GLY A 819 -21.09 10.80 -9.99
N VAL A 820 -22.18 10.96 -10.74
CA VAL A 820 -22.59 12.23 -11.35
C VAL A 820 -23.95 12.63 -10.78
N THR A 821 -24.00 13.78 -10.13
CA THR A 821 -25.27 14.39 -9.68
C THR A 821 -25.76 15.38 -10.71
N VAL A 822 -27.03 15.32 -11.07
CA VAL A 822 -27.70 16.31 -11.93
C VAL A 822 -28.65 17.13 -11.05
N VAL A 823 -28.55 18.45 -11.10
CA VAL A 823 -29.44 19.38 -10.41
C VAL A 823 -30.09 20.30 -11.42
N ASP A 824 -31.42 20.37 -11.40
CA ASP A 824 -32.16 21.37 -12.15
C ASP A 824 -32.06 22.74 -11.44
N LEU A 825 -31.45 23.73 -12.11
CA LEU A 825 -31.15 25.03 -11.51
C LEU A 825 -32.39 25.90 -11.29
N ASN A 826 -33.52 25.59 -11.94
CA ASN A 826 -34.77 26.35 -11.77
C ASN A 826 -35.62 25.78 -10.63
N THR A 827 -35.59 24.46 -10.43
CA THR A 827 -36.47 23.76 -9.48
C THR A 827 -35.75 23.23 -8.24
N GLY A 828 -34.44 23.08 -8.28
CA GLY A 828 -33.65 22.44 -7.23
C GLY A 828 -33.75 20.90 -7.24
N HIS A 829 -34.49 20.31 -8.17
CA HIS A 829 -34.62 18.85 -8.22
C HIS A 829 -33.28 18.18 -8.54
N SER A 830 -32.85 17.24 -7.70
CA SER A 830 -31.55 16.57 -7.82
C SER A 830 -31.70 15.07 -8.10
N VAL A 831 -30.77 14.51 -8.88
CA VAL A 831 -30.72 13.08 -9.22
C VAL A 831 -29.28 12.60 -9.25
N GLU A 832 -28.97 11.50 -8.57
CA GLU A 832 -27.65 10.87 -8.59
C GLU A 832 -27.58 9.72 -9.59
N TYR A 833 -26.45 9.58 -10.28
CA TYR A 833 -26.12 8.45 -11.13
C TYR A 833 -24.77 7.86 -10.75
N GLU A 834 -24.64 6.54 -10.75
CA GLU A 834 -23.34 5.87 -10.61
C GLU A 834 -22.56 5.88 -11.92
N ILE A 835 -21.24 5.69 -11.83
CA ILE A 835 -20.37 5.49 -13.00
C ILE A 835 -20.10 3.99 -13.11
N ASP A 836 -20.49 3.37 -14.23
CA ASP A 836 -20.22 1.96 -14.49
C ASP A 836 -18.74 1.75 -14.80
N THR A 837 -18.01 1.17 -13.86
CA THR A 837 -16.57 0.91 -13.98
C THR A 837 -16.22 -0.48 -14.52
N SER A 838 -17.22 -1.28 -14.92
CA SER A 838 -17.03 -2.68 -15.35
C SER A 838 -16.05 -2.85 -16.52
N SER A 839 -15.97 -1.84 -17.39
CA SER A 839 -15.09 -1.83 -18.58
C SER A 839 -13.75 -1.11 -18.35
N LEU A 840 -13.49 -0.62 -17.14
CA LEU A 840 -12.32 0.19 -16.80
C LEU A 840 -11.25 -0.61 -16.08
N GLU A 841 -10.03 -0.08 -16.10
CA GLU A 841 -9.00 -0.55 -15.18
C GLU A 841 -9.33 -0.05 -13.77
N TRP A 842 -9.26 -0.95 -12.79
CA TRP A 842 -9.66 -0.67 -11.42
C TRP A 842 -8.43 -0.69 -10.50
N PRO A 843 -8.28 0.29 -9.58
CA PRO A 843 -9.28 1.27 -9.15
C PRO A 843 -9.35 2.58 -9.96
N LEU A 844 -10.55 3.17 -10.05
CA LEU A 844 -10.79 4.52 -10.61
C LEU A 844 -10.99 5.54 -9.47
N MET A 845 -10.10 6.53 -9.38
CA MET A 845 -10.19 7.61 -8.39
C MET A 845 -10.71 8.91 -9.03
N VAL A 846 -11.92 9.33 -8.65
CA VAL A 846 -12.55 10.56 -9.14
C VAL A 846 -12.33 11.76 -8.21
N HIS A 847 -11.17 11.83 -7.57
CA HIS A 847 -10.67 13.00 -6.84
C HIS A 847 -9.31 13.41 -7.39
N GLY A 848 -8.98 14.70 -7.30
CA GLY A 848 -7.78 15.25 -7.96
C GLY A 848 -7.81 15.16 -9.50
N HIS A 849 -8.96 14.77 -10.07
CA HIS A 849 -9.24 14.71 -11.50
C HIS A 849 -9.69 16.09 -12.01
N SER A 850 -9.75 16.23 -13.34
CA SER A 850 -10.51 17.29 -14.02
C SER A 850 -11.53 16.62 -14.94
N SER A 851 -12.72 17.20 -15.09
CA SER A 851 -13.65 16.76 -16.14
C SER A 851 -13.87 17.86 -17.17
N VAL A 852 -14.03 17.47 -18.43
CA VAL A 852 -14.31 18.38 -19.55
C VAL A 852 -15.61 17.92 -20.20
N LEU A 853 -16.58 18.82 -20.33
CA LEU A 853 -17.81 18.55 -21.06
C LEU A 853 -17.54 18.54 -22.56
N LEU A 854 -18.02 17.49 -23.24
CA LEU A 854 -17.98 17.30 -24.68
C LEU A 854 -19.44 17.27 -25.20
N PRO A 855 -20.04 18.44 -25.49
CA PRO A 855 -21.47 18.53 -25.76
C PRO A 855 -21.90 17.82 -27.04
N GLU A 856 -21.07 17.85 -28.08
CA GLU A 856 -21.40 17.26 -29.39
C GLU A 856 -21.46 15.73 -29.34
N GLU A 857 -20.67 15.12 -28.45
CA GLU A 857 -20.56 13.69 -28.25
C GLU A 857 -21.47 13.17 -27.13
N GLU A 858 -22.21 14.07 -26.48
CA GLU A 858 -22.99 13.79 -25.26
C GLU A 858 -22.18 13.06 -24.18
N GLN A 859 -20.95 13.51 -23.93
CA GLN A 859 -20.00 12.85 -23.02
C GLN A 859 -19.29 13.82 -22.06
N LEU A 860 -18.75 13.26 -20.99
CA LEU A 860 -17.78 13.87 -20.09
C LEU A 860 -16.44 13.15 -20.26
N LEU A 861 -15.37 13.90 -20.52
CA LEU A 861 -14.00 13.40 -20.46
C LEU A 861 -13.43 13.61 -19.07
N LEU A 862 -13.20 12.52 -18.33
CA LEU A 862 -12.48 12.54 -17.06
C LEU A 862 -10.98 12.39 -17.32
N VAL A 863 -10.21 13.40 -16.93
CA VAL A 863 -8.75 13.46 -17.09
C VAL A 863 -8.09 13.25 -15.73
N GLY A 864 -7.13 12.32 -15.71
CA GLY A 864 -6.34 11.96 -14.54
C GLY A 864 -7.19 11.60 -13.32
N GLY A 865 -6.69 11.95 -12.14
CA GLY A 865 -7.26 11.55 -10.85
C GLY A 865 -6.38 10.52 -10.14
N GLY A 866 -6.45 10.53 -8.81
CA GLY A 866 -5.56 9.74 -7.97
C GLY A 866 -5.02 10.52 -6.78
N GLY A 867 -4.05 9.92 -6.09
CA GLY A 867 -3.66 10.34 -4.76
C GLY A 867 -2.44 9.60 -4.20
N THR A 868 -1.88 10.12 -3.10
CA THR A 868 -0.77 9.46 -2.38
C THR A 868 -1.25 8.28 -1.52
N CYS A 869 -2.56 8.13 -1.33
CA CYS A 869 -3.25 7.05 -0.63
C CYS A 869 -2.68 6.82 0.77
N PHE A 870 -2.52 7.90 1.55
CA PHE A 870 -1.93 7.85 2.90
C PHE A 870 -0.56 7.16 2.96
N SER A 871 0.23 7.26 1.88
CA SER A 871 1.52 6.58 1.70
C SER A 871 1.46 5.04 1.60
N PHE A 872 0.27 4.45 1.38
CA PHE A 872 0.15 3.03 1.00
C PHE A 872 0.68 2.76 -0.41
N GLY A 873 0.75 3.80 -1.24
CA GLY A 873 1.26 3.75 -2.59
C GLY A 873 0.51 4.78 -3.42
N THR A 874 1.24 5.61 -4.17
CA THR A 874 0.58 6.58 -5.05
C THR A 874 -0.18 5.83 -6.14
N HIS A 875 -1.48 6.12 -6.26
CA HIS A 875 -2.31 5.65 -7.36
C HIS A 875 -2.60 6.80 -8.31
N LEU A 876 -2.49 6.53 -9.61
CA LEU A 876 -2.83 7.45 -10.69
C LEU A 876 -3.72 6.68 -11.65
N ASN A 877 -4.89 7.23 -11.99
CA ASN A 877 -5.75 6.65 -13.02
C ASN A 877 -4.93 6.43 -14.29
N SER A 878 -4.99 5.22 -14.86
CA SER A 878 -4.07 4.79 -15.92
C SER A 878 -4.30 5.51 -17.24
N ARG A 879 -5.54 5.95 -17.50
CA ARG A 879 -5.95 6.63 -18.73
C ARG A 879 -7.16 7.53 -18.47
N PRO A 880 -7.38 8.54 -19.33
CA PRO A 880 -8.63 9.28 -19.32
C PRO A 880 -9.84 8.35 -19.55
N VAL A 881 -11.01 8.78 -19.11
CA VAL A 881 -12.27 8.01 -19.17
C VAL A 881 -13.35 8.85 -19.81
N LEU A 882 -14.08 8.28 -20.76
CA LEU A 882 -15.28 8.89 -21.33
C LEU A 882 -16.51 8.35 -20.59
N VAL A 883 -17.30 9.25 -20.02
CA VAL A 883 -18.55 8.93 -19.30
C VAL A 883 -19.72 9.52 -20.09
N GLN A 884 -20.74 8.73 -20.37
CA GLN A 884 -21.93 9.24 -21.04
C GLN A 884 -22.68 10.28 -20.21
N LEU A 885 -23.30 11.27 -20.87
CA LEU A 885 -24.17 12.20 -20.17
C LEU A 885 -25.42 11.51 -19.63
N PRO A 886 -25.91 11.91 -18.44
CA PRO A 886 -27.13 11.36 -17.87
C PRO A 886 -28.35 11.60 -18.76
N PRO A 887 -29.30 10.64 -18.85
CA PRO A 887 -30.53 10.79 -19.62
C PRO A 887 -31.32 12.06 -19.26
N ALA A 888 -31.29 12.48 -17.99
CA ALA A 888 -31.97 13.69 -17.50
C ALA A 888 -31.45 15.01 -18.11
N VAL A 889 -30.33 14.97 -18.84
CA VAL A 889 -29.74 16.13 -19.53
C VAL A 889 -29.86 16.02 -21.06
N ARG A 890 -30.16 14.83 -21.59
CA ARG A 890 -30.33 14.63 -23.03
C ARG A 890 -31.61 15.33 -23.50
N ALA A 891 -31.55 16.00 -24.65
CA ALA A 891 -32.75 16.61 -25.22
C ALA A 891 -33.81 15.52 -25.44
N ALA A 892 -35.08 15.83 -25.15
CA ALA A 892 -36.17 14.95 -25.56
C ALA A 892 -36.05 14.73 -27.08
N PRO A 893 -36.20 13.50 -27.60
CA PRO A 893 -36.21 13.29 -29.04
C PRO A 893 -37.28 14.21 -29.63
N THR A 894 -36.86 15.08 -30.54
CA THR A 894 -37.78 15.88 -31.35
C THR A 894 -38.48 14.89 -32.28
N ASP A 895 -39.70 14.50 -31.93
CA ASP A 895 -40.61 13.73 -32.79
C ASP A 895 -40.93 14.48 -34.08
#